data_AF-A0A316MJ61-F1
#
_entry.id   AF-A0A316MJ61-F1
#
_cell.length_a   1.000
_cell.length_b   1.000
_cell.length_c   1.000
_cell.angle_alpha   90.00
_cell.angle_beta   90.00
_cell.angle_gamma   90.00
#
_symmetry.space_group_name_H-M   'P 1'
#
loop_
_entity.id
_entity.type
_entity.pdbx_description
1 polymer ?
#
loop_
_entity_poly.entity_id
_entity_poly.type
_entity_poly.pdbx_seq_one_letter_code
_entity_poly.pdbx_strand_id
1 'polypeptide(L)'
;MTNSKNSLTLSKIQICAYSPDDEVAREFPAYEIFDDRHDFPISSTQSGVAVMMIFCNERKFTTDNVSGVRRSISVSIVDTTAGNVMSTTTLRVNIPRDNYGSLYRVDLPLAYANINTCHSYQVLVKDKASGLQIGEVAFNLYDTGHIGNDPSLWYEATKGSIVPDWTSDMHKVMSIEGMTGITVRFDVEPRFKELPEILPELEIRLYSPGGKLKRCFCNPDCDDFDMNEYHVGLHFIADPHDCGIYYAELLCMEYPVAGFAFSTDGPVAVEGYYYGKQLECLGVYTPEAAVERFKSCMESPDDATTDDDPFERALDEFIASETKTLETEHYTIDDEADEEDNATAAEDEPDTPDEAIDSEPDAAGQQLCCLDHLVGLTAVKEKLGIYEKIVKFNKLREDNDLTVSSLPLHAMFLGSPGTGKTTVAKMIGVMLKRAGVLSRGHVVVKERANLLGPYYSNEETNTLKAIEEAQGGILLIDEAYQLYQPDDPRDPGKFVIEALMTALSDESKRDWMLILAGYKDEMKLMFNMNPGLKSRIPDSNIYLFDDFTEQELMEIADRYLERKQYTLSPDARVALSCRLNRDYLMRDKNFGNARHVINMIQTEILPAMAVRVVAGGMYDKRSLSEIQASDIPVPVIAVDRPRRIGYCA
;
A
#
# COMPACT_ATOMS: atom_id res chain seq x y z
N MET A 1 8.06 15.01 -54.39
CA MET A 1 8.02 14.29 -55.68
C MET A 1 7.68 12.84 -55.37
N THR A 2 6.42 12.44 -55.55
CA THR A 2 5.95 11.07 -55.31
C THR A 2 6.58 10.14 -56.34
N ASN A 3 7.33 9.15 -55.87
CA ASN A 3 8.01 8.19 -56.73
C ASN A 3 6.96 7.26 -57.34
N SER A 4 6.43 7.61 -58.52
CA SER A 4 5.29 6.92 -59.17
C SER A 4 5.53 5.43 -59.48
N LYS A 5 6.73 4.91 -59.21
CA LYS A 5 7.08 3.50 -59.37
C LYS A 5 6.75 2.62 -58.16
N ASN A 6 6.68 3.14 -56.94
CA ASN A 6 6.36 2.35 -55.75
C ASN A 6 5.06 2.82 -55.09
N SER A 7 4.00 2.04 -55.27
CA SER A 7 2.65 2.32 -54.78
C SER A 7 2.36 1.79 -53.38
N LEU A 8 3.37 1.18 -52.75
CA LEU A 8 3.26 0.60 -51.43
C LEU A 8 4.10 1.46 -50.48
N THR A 9 3.45 2.01 -49.46
CA THR A 9 4.12 2.69 -48.35
C THR A 9 3.82 1.97 -47.05
N LEU A 10 4.66 2.19 -46.05
CA LEU A 10 4.54 1.60 -44.73
C LEU A 10 4.21 2.74 -43.77
N SER A 11 3.00 2.73 -43.21
CA SER A 11 2.52 3.83 -42.37
C SER A 11 2.93 3.67 -40.91
N LYS A 12 3.10 2.44 -40.44
CA LYS A 12 3.48 2.14 -39.05
C LYS A 12 4.25 0.83 -38.96
N ILE A 13 5.25 0.80 -38.10
CA ILE A 13 5.95 -0.41 -37.65
C ILE A 13 5.90 -0.40 -36.13
N GLN A 14 5.46 -1.50 -35.53
CA GLN A 14 5.51 -1.71 -34.08
C GLN A 14 6.21 -3.03 -33.81
N ILE A 15 6.94 -3.08 -32.70
CA ILE A 15 7.77 -4.22 -32.33
C ILE A 15 7.31 -4.75 -30.98
N CYS A 16 7.46 -6.05 -30.77
CA CYS A 16 7.30 -6.67 -29.46
C CYS A 16 8.32 -7.81 -29.35
N ALA A 17 9.29 -7.68 -28.44
CA ALA A 17 10.18 -8.78 -28.08
C ALA A 17 9.43 -9.78 -27.19
N TYR A 18 9.69 -11.08 -27.34
CA TYR A 18 8.97 -12.10 -26.60
C TYR A 18 9.75 -13.37 -26.29
N SER A 19 9.33 -13.98 -25.18
CA SER A 19 9.61 -15.35 -24.75
C SER A 19 8.49 -16.32 -25.18
N PRO A 20 8.74 -17.64 -25.24
CA PRO A 20 7.75 -18.62 -25.68
C PRO A 20 6.44 -18.65 -24.87
N ASP A 21 6.49 -18.17 -23.62
CA ASP A 21 5.36 -18.15 -22.70
C ASP A 21 4.55 -16.85 -22.74
N ASP A 22 4.97 -15.86 -23.52
CA ASP A 22 4.27 -14.59 -23.61
C ASP A 22 3.01 -14.72 -24.46
N GLU A 23 2.01 -13.87 -24.18
CA GLU A 23 0.73 -13.86 -24.90
C GLU A 23 0.92 -13.68 -26.40
N VAL A 24 1.85 -12.80 -26.79
CA VAL A 24 2.22 -12.57 -28.19
C VAL A 24 2.75 -13.83 -28.87
N ALA A 25 3.42 -14.75 -28.17
CA ALA A 25 3.89 -16.01 -28.74
C ALA A 25 2.76 -17.04 -28.90
N ARG A 26 1.76 -17.01 -28.02
CA ARG A 26 0.64 -17.96 -28.00
C ARG A 26 -0.49 -17.58 -28.96
N GLU A 27 -0.69 -16.28 -29.18
CA GLU A 27 -1.75 -15.75 -30.04
C GLU A 27 -1.21 -15.15 -31.34
N PHE A 28 -1.84 -15.51 -32.47
CA PHE A 28 -1.51 -14.96 -33.79
C PHE A 28 -2.79 -14.56 -34.54
N PRO A 29 -2.91 -13.29 -35.00
CA PRO A 29 -1.87 -12.28 -35.11
C PRO A 29 -1.72 -11.33 -33.89
N ALA A 30 -2.65 -11.35 -32.95
CA ALA A 30 -2.61 -10.57 -31.69
C ALA A 30 -2.22 -9.09 -31.85
N TYR A 31 -2.88 -8.38 -32.78
CA TYR A 31 -2.52 -6.99 -33.10
C TYR A 31 -2.69 -6.01 -31.93
N GLU A 32 -3.56 -6.33 -30.97
CA GLU A 32 -3.86 -5.47 -29.81
C GLU A 32 -2.72 -5.39 -28.78
N ILE A 33 -1.73 -6.30 -28.84
CA ILE A 33 -0.59 -6.33 -27.92
C ILE A 33 0.46 -5.27 -28.28
N PHE A 34 0.50 -4.85 -29.55
CA PHE A 34 1.51 -3.91 -30.04
C PHE A 34 1.21 -2.48 -29.61
N ASP A 35 2.22 -1.81 -29.07
CA ASP A 35 2.20 -0.38 -28.81
C ASP A 35 3.40 0.33 -29.47
N ASP A 36 3.70 1.55 -29.03
CA ASP A 36 4.70 2.42 -29.65
C ASP A 36 6.04 2.41 -28.89
N ARG A 37 6.31 1.38 -28.07
CA ARG A 37 7.61 1.20 -27.42
C ARG A 37 8.69 0.74 -28.39
N HIS A 38 9.90 1.20 -28.11
CA HIS A 38 11.10 0.83 -28.86
C HIS A 38 12.08 0.03 -28.01
N ASP A 39 11.89 -0.02 -26.70
CA ASP A 39 12.82 -0.65 -25.79
C ASP A 39 12.13 -1.82 -25.07
N PHE A 40 12.86 -2.93 -24.91
CA PHE A 40 12.30 -4.15 -24.34
C PHE A 40 13.25 -4.82 -23.34
N PRO A 41 12.75 -5.27 -22.18
CA PRO A 41 13.51 -6.13 -21.29
C PRO A 41 13.61 -7.54 -21.89
N ILE A 42 14.78 -8.15 -21.80
CA ILE A 42 15.03 -9.53 -22.22
C ILE A 42 15.59 -10.34 -21.07
N SER A 43 15.36 -11.65 -21.13
CA SER A 43 15.92 -12.63 -20.20
C SER A 43 16.44 -13.84 -20.99
N SER A 44 16.99 -14.84 -20.29
CA SER A 44 17.49 -16.07 -20.90
C SER A 44 16.44 -16.84 -21.72
N THR A 45 15.14 -16.58 -21.53
CA THR A 45 14.04 -17.22 -22.27
C THR A 45 13.68 -16.52 -23.57
N GLN A 46 14.31 -15.38 -23.89
CA GLN A 46 14.05 -14.60 -25.10
C GLN A 46 14.16 -15.46 -26.37
N SER A 47 13.11 -15.46 -27.18
CA SER A 47 12.97 -16.36 -28.35
C SER A 47 12.89 -15.60 -29.67
N GLY A 48 12.18 -14.47 -29.71
CA GLY A 48 11.94 -13.78 -30.97
C GLY A 48 11.40 -12.38 -30.81
N VAL A 49 11.27 -11.72 -31.94
CA VAL A 49 10.71 -10.38 -32.06
C VAL A 49 9.56 -10.43 -33.07
N ALA A 50 8.37 -10.09 -32.60
CA ALA A 50 7.21 -9.92 -33.45
C ALA A 50 7.21 -8.48 -34.00
N VAL A 51 6.87 -8.34 -35.28
CA VAL A 51 6.84 -7.05 -35.97
C VAL A 51 5.47 -6.90 -36.63
N MET A 52 4.71 -5.91 -36.19
CA MET A 52 3.46 -5.49 -36.80
C MET A 52 3.72 -4.34 -37.77
N MET A 53 3.14 -4.43 -38.96
CA MET A 53 3.29 -3.44 -40.03
C MET A 53 1.93 -3.10 -40.63
N ILE A 54 1.72 -1.81 -40.87
CA ILE A 54 0.56 -1.31 -41.60
C ILE A 54 1.03 -0.80 -42.96
N PHE A 55 0.68 -1.53 -44.03
CA PHE A 55 1.00 -1.11 -45.40
C PHE A 55 -0.17 -0.37 -46.02
N CYS A 56 0.12 0.68 -46.77
CA CYS A 56 -0.85 1.53 -47.48
C CYS A 56 -0.62 1.49 -48.98
N ASN A 57 -1.71 1.50 -49.74
CA ASN A 57 -1.72 1.59 -51.20
C ASN A 57 -2.00 3.05 -51.64
N GLU A 58 -0.96 3.75 -52.06
CA GLU A 58 -1.06 5.16 -52.46
C GLU A 58 -1.79 5.37 -53.80
N ARG A 59 -1.94 4.32 -54.63
CA ARG A 59 -2.67 4.42 -55.91
C ARG A 59 -4.17 4.67 -55.74
N LYS A 60 -4.71 4.56 -54.52
CA LYS A 60 -6.12 4.88 -54.25
C LYS A 60 -6.44 6.36 -54.42
N PHE A 61 -5.45 7.25 -54.30
CA PHE A 61 -5.64 8.70 -54.41
C PHE A 61 -5.34 9.29 -55.80
N THR A 62 -4.87 8.45 -56.74
CA THR A 62 -4.61 8.88 -58.11
C THR A 62 -5.81 8.54 -59.00
N THR A 63 -6.32 9.52 -59.75
CA THR A 63 -7.50 9.40 -60.61
C THR A 63 -7.38 8.36 -61.74
N ASP A 64 -6.15 7.92 -62.03
CA ASP A 64 -5.85 6.96 -63.08
C ASP A 64 -5.37 5.63 -62.46
N ASN A 65 -6.18 4.57 -62.59
CA ASN A 65 -5.92 3.16 -62.20
C ASN A 65 -5.91 2.81 -60.70
N VAL A 66 -7.13 2.69 -60.12
CA VAL A 66 -7.37 1.95 -58.87
C VAL A 66 -7.00 0.47 -59.07
N SER A 67 -5.77 0.12 -58.72
CA SER A 67 -5.23 -1.24 -58.82
C SER A 67 -4.80 -1.72 -57.43
N GLY A 68 -5.04 -3.01 -57.17
CA GLY A 68 -4.51 -3.67 -55.97
C GLY A 68 -2.99 -3.79 -56.04
N VAL A 69 -2.34 -3.90 -54.89
CA VAL A 69 -0.89 -4.02 -54.78
C VAL A 69 -0.51 -5.39 -54.26
N ARG A 70 0.37 -6.07 -54.99
CA ARG A 70 1.00 -7.33 -54.58
C ARG A 70 2.51 -7.16 -54.58
N ARG A 71 3.14 -7.40 -53.42
CA ARG A 71 4.59 -7.28 -53.24
C ARG A 71 5.14 -8.37 -52.33
N SER A 72 6.38 -8.75 -52.58
CA SER A 72 7.16 -9.58 -51.67
C SER A 72 8.06 -8.66 -50.87
N ILE A 73 7.88 -8.63 -49.56
CA ILE A 73 8.59 -7.78 -48.62
C ILE A 73 9.56 -8.64 -47.81
N SER A 74 10.80 -8.22 -47.68
CA SER A 74 11.74 -8.79 -46.70
C SER A 74 11.76 -7.91 -45.47
N VAL A 75 11.59 -8.54 -44.30
CA VAL A 75 11.73 -7.92 -43.00
C VAL A 75 12.93 -8.56 -42.34
N SER A 76 13.87 -7.75 -41.88
CA SER A 76 15.12 -8.23 -41.28
C SER A 76 15.47 -7.47 -40.01
N ILE A 77 15.94 -8.18 -38.99
CA ILE A 77 16.59 -7.57 -37.83
C ILE A 77 18.06 -7.43 -38.16
N VAL A 78 18.59 -6.22 -37.99
CA VAL A 78 19.99 -5.87 -38.21
C VAL A 78 20.55 -5.38 -36.88
N ASP A 79 21.70 -5.92 -36.50
CA ASP A 79 22.53 -5.34 -35.45
C ASP A 79 23.29 -4.17 -36.09
N THR A 80 22.96 -2.95 -35.69
CA THR A 80 23.52 -1.74 -36.32
C THR A 80 24.95 -1.47 -35.87
N THR A 81 25.31 -1.93 -34.67
CA THR A 81 26.66 -1.79 -34.11
C THR A 81 27.64 -2.73 -34.81
N ALA A 82 27.28 -3.99 -35.03
CA ALA A 82 28.13 -4.97 -35.71
C ALA A 82 27.93 -5.02 -37.25
N GLY A 83 26.85 -4.43 -37.76
CA GLY A 83 26.56 -4.31 -39.19
C GLY A 83 26.13 -5.62 -39.86
N ASN A 84 25.65 -6.59 -39.09
CA ASN A 84 25.24 -7.91 -39.57
C ASN A 84 23.72 -8.13 -39.42
N VAL A 85 23.16 -8.94 -40.34
CA VAL A 85 21.74 -9.31 -40.32
C VAL A 85 21.56 -10.51 -39.40
N MET A 86 20.72 -10.35 -38.38
CA MET A 86 20.47 -11.37 -37.35
C MET A 86 19.38 -12.35 -37.76
N SER A 87 18.30 -11.85 -38.34
CA SER A 87 17.13 -12.63 -38.72
C SER A 87 16.46 -12.02 -39.93
N THR A 88 15.84 -12.83 -40.79
CA THR A 88 15.11 -12.33 -41.97
C THR A 88 13.94 -13.23 -42.32
N THR A 89 12.77 -12.63 -42.48
CA THR A 89 11.53 -13.30 -42.91
C THR A 89 10.99 -12.61 -44.16
N THR A 90 10.37 -13.38 -45.06
CA THR A 90 9.71 -12.83 -46.26
C THR A 90 8.19 -12.87 -46.08
N LEU A 91 7.54 -11.73 -46.28
CA LEU A 91 6.09 -11.55 -46.25
C LEU A 91 5.55 -11.27 -47.65
N ARG A 92 4.38 -11.84 -47.97
CA ARG A 92 3.63 -11.48 -49.19
C ARG A 92 2.52 -10.50 -48.84
N VAL A 93 2.70 -9.24 -49.20
CA VAL A 93 1.71 -8.19 -49.02
C VAL A 93 0.76 -8.17 -50.22
N ASN A 94 -0.54 -8.27 -49.94
CA ASN A 94 -1.62 -8.21 -50.94
C ASN A 94 -2.73 -7.27 -50.45
N ILE A 95 -2.77 -6.05 -50.99
CA ILE A 95 -3.80 -5.06 -50.71
C ILE A 95 -4.78 -5.04 -51.90
N PRO A 96 -6.04 -5.46 -51.73
CA PRO A 96 -7.06 -5.39 -52.77
C PRO A 96 -7.29 -3.96 -53.26
N ARG A 97 -7.80 -3.80 -54.48
CA ARG A 97 -8.07 -2.48 -55.09
C ARG A 97 -9.00 -1.59 -54.24
N ASP A 98 -9.93 -2.21 -53.51
CA ASP A 98 -10.97 -1.50 -52.75
C ASP A 98 -10.46 -1.08 -51.36
N ASN A 99 -9.34 -1.66 -50.90
CA ASN A 99 -8.76 -1.40 -49.59
C ASN A 99 -7.60 -0.39 -49.66
N TYR A 100 -7.52 0.50 -48.67
CA TYR A 100 -6.43 1.47 -48.57
C TYR A 100 -5.21 0.88 -47.86
N GLY A 101 -5.41 0.17 -46.76
CA GLY A 101 -4.32 -0.37 -45.96
C GLY A 101 -4.63 -1.76 -45.43
N SER A 102 -3.59 -2.48 -45.04
CA SER A 102 -3.73 -3.81 -44.45
C SER A 102 -2.65 -4.06 -43.41
N LEU A 103 -3.05 -4.67 -42.30
CA LEU A 103 -2.16 -5.05 -41.21
C LEU A 103 -1.52 -6.40 -41.50
N TYR A 104 -0.25 -6.53 -41.15
CA TYR A 104 0.50 -7.75 -41.22
C TYR A 104 1.38 -7.89 -39.99
N ARG A 105 1.58 -9.13 -39.54
CA ARG A 105 2.56 -9.48 -38.53
C ARG A 105 3.54 -10.49 -39.10
N VAL A 106 4.82 -10.35 -38.72
CA VAL A 106 5.85 -11.36 -38.92
C VAL A 106 6.61 -11.57 -37.64
N ASP A 107 7.04 -12.82 -37.44
CA ASP A 107 7.83 -13.20 -36.29
C ASP A 107 9.24 -13.55 -36.77
N LEU A 108 10.24 -12.94 -36.13
CA LEU A 108 11.64 -13.12 -36.45
C LEU A 108 12.34 -13.80 -35.27
N PRO A 109 12.90 -15.01 -35.45
CA PRO A 109 13.69 -15.65 -34.41
C PRO A 109 14.87 -14.78 -34.01
N LEU A 110 15.04 -14.54 -32.71
CA LEU A 110 16.13 -13.79 -32.12
C LEU A 110 16.32 -14.30 -30.68
N ALA A 111 17.05 -15.41 -30.57
CA ALA A 111 17.31 -16.05 -29.28
C ALA A 111 18.32 -15.25 -28.46
N TYR A 112 18.19 -15.29 -27.13
CA TYR A 112 19.07 -14.61 -26.17
C TYR A 112 20.57 -14.75 -26.49
N ALA A 113 21.03 -15.96 -26.83
CA ALA A 113 22.44 -16.24 -27.13
C ALA A 113 23.02 -15.48 -28.34
N ASN A 114 22.17 -14.90 -29.19
CA ASN A 114 22.57 -14.12 -30.36
C ASN A 114 22.46 -12.61 -30.14
N ILE A 115 22.06 -12.18 -28.94
CA ILE A 115 21.84 -10.77 -28.60
C ILE A 115 23.04 -10.27 -27.80
N ASN A 116 23.50 -9.07 -28.13
CA ASN A 116 24.48 -8.32 -27.38
C ASN A 116 23.78 -7.10 -26.78
N THR A 117 23.79 -7.02 -25.46
CA THR A 117 23.08 -6.00 -24.68
C THR A 117 23.66 -4.61 -24.81
N CYS A 118 24.88 -4.47 -25.34
CA CYS A 118 25.52 -3.20 -25.62
C CYS A 118 25.32 -2.74 -27.08
N HIS A 119 24.55 -3.48 -27.89
CA HIS A 119 24.34 -3.16 -29.29
C HIS A 119 22.94 -2.59 -29.53
N SER A 120 22.82 -1.73 -30.54
CA SER A 120 21.52 -1.25 -31.02
C SER A 120 21.02 -2.11 -32.17
N TYR A 121 19.71 -2.26 -32.26
CA TYR A 121 19.06 -3.08 -33.26
C TYR A 121 18.10 -2.26 -34.11
N GLN A 122 17.87 -2.75 -35.32
CA GLN A 122 16.93 -2.12 -36.24
C GLN A 122 16.16 -3.17 -37.03
N VAL A 123 14.84 -2.98 -37.11
CA VAL A 123 14.02 -3.71 -38.08
C VAL A 123 14.04 -2.94 -39.39
N LEU A 124 14.41 -3.64 -40.46
CA LEU A 124 14.54 -3.09 -41.80
C LEU A 124 13.56 -3.77 -42.74
N VAL A 125 12.70 -2.98 -43.37
CA VAL A 125 11.64 -3.45 -44.28
C VAL A 125 11.98 -3.04 -45.70
N LYS A 126 12.20 -4.02 -46.58
CA LYS A 126 12.61 -3.81 -47.97
C LYS A 126 11.67 -4.49 -48.95
N ASP A 127 11.41 -3.85 -50.08
CA ASP A 127 10.80 -4.47 -51.24
C ASP A 127 11.81 -5.42 -51.88
N LYS A 128 11.51 -6.71 -51.96
CA LYS A 128 12.48 -7.72 -52.42
C LYS A 128 12.80 -7.60 -53.91
N ALA A 129 11.86 -7.10 -54.73
CA ALA A 129 12.05 -7.03 -56.18
C ALA A 129 12.89 -5.80 -56.58
N SER A 130 12.69 -4.68 -55.90
CA SER A 130 13.40 -3.43 -56.18
C SER A 130 14.61 -3.20 -55.27
N GLY A 131 14.70 -3.90 -54.14
CA GLY A 131 15.70 -3.67 -53.09
C GLY A 131 15.46 -2.37 -52.29
N LEU A 132 14.38 -1.63 -52.60
CA LEU A 132 14.10 -0.35 -51.96
C LEU A 132 13.69 -0.56 -50.51
N GLN A 133 14.28 0.23 -49.61
CA GLN A 133 13.83 0.34 -48.23
C GLN A 133 12.48 1.09 -48.17
N ILE A 134 11.49 0.44 -47.56
CA ILE A 134 10.13 0.96 -47.41
C ILE A 134 9.95 1.58 -46.02
N GLY A 135 10.63 1.04 -45.03
CA GLY A 135 10.69 1.63 -43.70
C GLY A 135 11.69 0.92 -42.81
N GLU A 136 11.94 1.54 -41.68
CA GLU A 136 12.85 1.06 -40.65
C GLU A 136 12.38 1.56 -39.29
N VAL A 137 12.76 0.85 -38.24
CA VAL A 137 12.53 1.27 -36.85
C VAL A 137 13.66 0.73 -35.99
N ALA A 138 14.26 1.60 -35.18
CA ALA A 138 15.30 1.21 -34.23
C ALA A 138 14.66 0.73 -32.93
N PHE A 139 15.32 -0.19 -32.23
CA PHE A 139 14.86 -0.72 -30.95
C PHE A 139 16.06 -1.19 -30.12
N ASN A 140 15.93 -1.17 -28.79
CA ASN A 140 16.98 -1.64 -27.88
C ASN A 140 16.48 -2.81 -27.02
N LEU A 141 17.43 -3.63 -26.58
CA LEU A 141 17.16 -4.84 -25.79
C LEU A 141 18.00 -4.83 -24.53
N TYR A 142 17.33 -4.96 -23.40
CA TYR A 142 17.87 -4.71 -22.07
C TYR A 142 17.87 -5.98 -21.24
N ASP A 143 19.04 -6.53 -20.93
CA ASP A 143 19.12 -7.75 -20.13
C ASP A 143 18.94 -7.47 -18.65
N THR A 144 17.79 -7.90 -18.13
CA THR A 144 17.39 -7.70 -16.75
C THR A 144 18.37 -8.33 -15.76
N GLY A 145 19.05 -9.44 -16.10
CA GLY A 145 20.07 -10.04 -15.24
C GLY A 145 21.32 -9.18 -15.04
N HIS A 146 21.62 -8.31 -16.01
CA HIS A 146 22.81 -7.46 -16.01
C HIS A 146 22.53 -6.06 -15.44
N ILE A 147 21.52 -5.37 -15.95
CA ILE A 147 21.23 -3.97 -15.61
C ILE A 147 20.38 -3.81 -14.33
N GLY A 148 19.65 -4.85 -13.94
CA GLY A 148 18.76 -4.86 -12.77
C GLY A 148 17.52 -5.71 -13.03
N ASN A 149 17.24 -6.67 -12.14
CA ASN A 149 16.21 -7.70 -12.39
C ASN A 149 14.79 -7.13 -12.50
N ASP A 150 14.53 -5.98 -11.90
CA ASP A 150 13.21 -5.33 -11.82
C ASP A 150 13.25 -3.96 -12.50
N PRO A 151 12.59 -3.78 -13.67
CA PRO A 151 12.52 -2.50 -14.36
C PRO A 151 11.84 -1.37 -13.57
N SER A 152 10.99 -1.67 -12.58
CA SER A 152 10.40 -0.63 -11.72
C SER A 152 11.46 0.12 -10.90
N LEU A 153 12.64 -0.48 -10.73
CA LEU A 153 13.73 0.04 -9.91
C LEU A 153 14.86 0.67 -10.73
N TRP A 154 14.73 0.67 -12.05
CA TRP A 154 15.73 1.26 -12.95
C TRP A 154 15.77 2.78 -12.85
N TYR A 155 14.64 3.38 -12.46
CA TYR A 155 14.51 4.80 -12.23
C TYR A 155 13.82 5.06 -10.90
N GLU A 156 14.31 6.07 -10.17
CA GLU A 156 13.66 6.61 -8.99
C GLU A 156 13.06 7.97 -9.35
N ALA A 157 11.74 8.12 -9.27
CA ALA A 157 11.11 9.42 -9.48
C ALA A 157 11.24 10.28 -8.22
N THR A 158 11.97 11.40 -8.33
CA THR A 158 12.24 12.28 -7.19
C THR A 158 11.17 13.35 -7.05
N LYS A 159 10.64 13.85 -8.18
CA LYS A 159 9.61 14.90 -8.21
C LYS A 159 8.59 14.65 -9.32
N GLY A 160 7.36 15.08 -9.08
CA GLY A 160 6.29 15.14 -10.09
C GLY A 160 5.62 16.51 -10.08
N SER A 161 5.33 17.06 -11.25
CA SER A 161 4.72 18.39 -11.37
C SER A 161 3.97 18.55 -12.70
N ILE A 162 3.17 19.63 -12.78
CA ILE A 162 2.62 20.11 -14.04
C ILE A 162 3.19 21.49 -14.38
N VAL A 163 3.54 21.67 -15.65
CA VAL A 163 4.18 22.89 -16.19
C VAL A 163 3.33 23.44 -17.34
N PRO A 164 2.65 24.59 -17.16
CA PRO A 164 1.93 25.26 -18.24
C PRO A 164 2.90 25.84 -19.28
N ASP A 165 2.52 25.87 -20.55
CA ASP A 165 3.41 26.31 -21.66
C ASP A 165 3.90 27.77 -21.54
N TRP A 166 3.21 28.62 -20.77
CA TRP A 166 3.54 30.04 -20.62
C TRP A 166 4.47 30.34 -19.44
N THR A 167 4.78 29.36 -18.59
CA THR A 167 5.68 29.50 -17.44
C THR A 167 6.66 28.34 -17.33
N SER A 168 7.81 28.56 -16.71
CA SER A 168 8.68 27.47 -16.26
C SER A 168 8.34 26.97 -14.84
N ASP A 169 7.33 27.56 -14.21
CA ASP A 169 7.00 27.31 -12.81
C ASP A 169 6.25 25.98 -12.66
N MET A 170 6.63 25.23 -11.63
CA MET A 170 6.08 23.91 -11.33
C MET A 170 4.82 24.06 -10.48
N HIS A 171 3.74 23.37 -10.87
CA HIS A 171 2.46 23.45 -10.19
C HIS A 171 1.95 22.08 -9.74
N LYS A 172 1.12 22.08 -8.68
CA LYS A 172 0.32 20.94 -8.20
C LYS A 172 -1.15 21.05 -8.60
N VAL A 173 -1.67 22.28 -8.61
CA VAL A 173 -3.05 22.62 -8.97
C VAL A 173 -3.01 23.83 -9.88
N MET A 174 -3.83 23.82 -10.92
CA MET A 174 -4.03 24.98 -11.77
C MET A 174 -5.50 25.19 -12.10
N SER A 175 -5.86 26.43 -12.40
CA SER A 175 -7.16 26.76 -12.97
C SER A 175 -7.01 26.97 -14.47
N ILE A 176 -7.94 26.42 -15.25
CA ILE A 176 -7.91 26.51 -16.71
C ILE A 176 -9.08 27.36 -17.18
N GLU A 177 -8.80 28.58 -17.65
CA GLU A 177 -9.82 29.48 -18.20
C GLU A 177 -10.10 29.23 -19.70
N GLY A 178 -9.19 28.55 -20.40
CA GLY A 178 -9.24 28.30 -21.84
C GLY A 178 -8.33 27.14 -22.26
N MET A 179 -8.36 26.76 -23.54
CA MET A 179 -7.48 25.71 -24.07
C MET A 179 -6.02 26.02 -23.76
N THR A 180 -5.40 25.15 -22.99
CA THR A 180 -4.10 25.39 -22.36
C THR A 180 -3.20 24.18 -22.59
N GLY A 181 -1.97 24.41 -23.06
CA GLY A 181 -0.95 23.38 -23.11
C GLY A 181 -0.30 23.19 -21.74
N ILE A 182 -0.24 21.94 -21.29
CA ILE A 182 0.35 21.52 -20.01
C ILE A 182 1.30 20.37 -20.29
N THR A 183 2.46 20.42 -19.66
CA THR A 183 3.40 19.31 -19.61
C THR A 183 3.35 18.68 -18.23
N VAL A 184 2.96 17.42 -18.16
CA VAL A 184 3.16 16.58 -16.96
C VAL A 184 4.62 16.19 -16.94
N ARG A 185 5.35 16.52 -15.87
CA ARG A 185 6.78 16.28 -15.75
C ARG A 185 7.08 15.38 -14.55
N PHE A 186 7.96 14.42 -14.76
CA PHE A 186 8.61 13.65 -13.69
C PHE A 186 10.11 13.90 -13.77
N ASP A 187 10.72 14.28 -12.64
CA ASP A 187 12.17 14.27 -12.49
C ASP A 187 12.57 12.88 -11.96
N VAL A 188 13.56 12.26 -12.59
CA VAL A 188 13.96 10.86 -12.38
C VAL A 188 15.48 10.73 -12.23
N GLU A 189 15.90 9.81 -11.38
CA GLU A 189 17.29 9.41 -11.20
C GLU A 189 17.52 7.97 -11.67
N PRO A 190 18.47 7.72 -12.59
CA PRO A 190 18.91 6.38 -12.97
C PRO A 190 19.49 5.58 -11.79
N ARG A 191 18.99 4.36 -11.55
CA ARG A 191 19.39 3.43 -10.47
C ARG A 191 19.81 2.05 -10.98
N PHE A 192 20.56 2.03 -12.09
CA PHE A 192 21.04 0.80 -12.71
C PHE A 192 22.19 0.14 -11.94
N LYS A 193 22.23 -1.20 -11.93
CA LYS A 193 23.39 -1.96 -11.42
C LYS A 193 24.62 -1.74 -12.30
N GLU A 194 24.42 -1.78 -13.61
CA GLU A 194 25.39 -1.39 -14.62
C GLU A 194 24.70 -0.38 -15.55
N LEU A 195 25.27 0.82 -15.66
CA LEU A 195 24.67 1.90 -16.43
C LEU A 195 24.69 1.55 -17.94
N PRO A 196 23.53 1.47 -18.61
CA PRO A 196 23.49 1.21 -20.04
C PRO A 196 23.97 2.43 -20.83
N GLU A 197 24.51 2.22 -22.04
CA GLU A 197 24.94 3.31 -22.92
C GLU A 197 23.75 4.17 -23.38
N ILE A 198 22.60 3.54 -23.59
CA ILE A 198 21.33 4.19 -23.93
C ILE A 198 20.38 3.92 -22.78
N LEU A 199 19.93 4.99 -22.12
CA LEU A 199 18.98 4.89 -21.03
C LEU A 199 17.63 4.35 -21.54
N PRO A 200 17.05 3.32 -20.88
CA PRO A 200 15.78 2.74 -21.29
C PRO A 200 14.64 3.77 -21.34
N GLU A 201 13.83 3.69 -22.39
CA GLU A 201 12.63 4.49 -22.60
C GLU A 201 11.61 4.34 -21.44
N LEU A 202 10.95 5.44 -21.11
CA LEU A 202 9.89 5.54 -20.10
C LEU A 202 8.53 5.78 -20.76
N GLU A 203 7.46 5.32 -20.13
CA GLU A 203 6.07 5.55 -20.53
C GLU A 203 5.39 6.48 -19.52
N ILE A 204 4.73 7.54 -20.00
CA ILE A 204 3.82 8.33 -19.17
C ILE A 204 2.38 8.07 -19.64
N ARG A 205 1.54 7.61 -18.71
CA ARG A 205 0.09 7.45 -18.86
C ARG A 205 -0.62 8.58 -18.13
N LEU A 206 -1.44 9.31 -18.85
CA LEU A 206 -2.27 10.38 -18.33
C LEU A 206 -3.74 9.98 -18.46
N TYR A 207 -4.41 9.89 -17.32
CA TYR A 207 -5.84 9.62 -17.24
C TYR A 207 -6.59 10.93 -17.00
N SER A 208 -7.50 11.27 -17.92
CA SER A 208 -8.34 12.45 -17.78
C SER A 208 -9.51 12.21 -16.80
N PRO A 209 -10.16 13.27 -16.30
CA PRO A 209 -11.33 13.16 -15.41
C PRO A 209 -12.46 12.32 -16.02
N GLY A 210 -12.65 12.41 -17.34
CA GLY A 210 -13.57 11.56 -18.09
C GLY A 210 -13.11 10.12 -18.32
N GLY A 211 -12.00 9.70 -17.72
CA GLY A 211 -11.44 8.34 -17.83
C GLY A 211 -10.70 8.06 -19.13
N LYS A 212 -10.43 9.06 -19.97
CA LYS A 212 -9.69 8.85 -21.22
C LYS A 212 -8.20 8.73 -20.92
N LEU A 213 -7.60 7.64 -21.41
CA LEU A 213 -6.16 7.41 -21.31
C LEU A 213 -5.44 8.04 -22.51
N LYS A 214 -4.44 8.87 -22.22
CA LYS A 214 -3.41 9.30 -23.16
C LYS A 214 -2.07 8.70 -22.71
N ARG A 215 -1.29 8.17 -23.63
CA ARG A 215 0.04 7.61 -23.33
C ARG A 215 1.11 8.26 -24.21
N CYS A 216 2.34 8.32 -23.71
CA CYS A 216 3.51 8.79 -24.43
C CYS A 216 4.71 7.94 -24.03
N PHE A 217 5.57 7.62 -24.99
CA PHE A 217 6.87 7.01 -24.76
C PHE A 217 7.94 8.07 -24.97
N CYS A 218 8.88 8.17 -24.04
CA CYS A 218 9.86 9.24 -23.96
C CYS A 218 11.18 8.75 -23.37
N ASN A 219 12.27 9.27 -23.91
CA ASN A 219 13.59 9.06 -23.35
C ASN A 219 13.87 10.10 -22.26
N PRO A 220 14.58 9.75 -21.17
CA PRO A 220 14.96 10.70 -20.14
C PRO A 220 15.95 11.74 -20.68
N ASP A 221 15.58 13.01 -20.55
CA ASP A 221 16.41 14.16 -20.90
C ASP A 221 17.26 14.57 -19.69
N CYS A 222 18.57 14.75 -19.89
CA CYS A 222 19.48 15.13 -18.81
C CYS A 222 19.38 16.63 -18.53
N ASP A 223 19.05 17.01 -17.29
CA ASP A 223 19.08 18.40 -16.84
C ASP A 223 20.47 18.79 -16.34
N ASP A 224 21.09 17.91 -15.54
CA ASP A 224 22.42 18.11 -14.98
C ASP A 224 23.20 16.79 -14.95
N PHE A 225 24.25 16.72 -15.78
CA PHE A 225 25.11 15.54 -15.88
C PHE A 225 25.95 15.30 -14.61
N ASP A 226 26.29 16.35 -13.86
CA ASP A 226 27.12 16.23 -12.65
C ASP A 226 26.29 15.72 -11.47
N MET A 227 24.99 16.02 -11.46
CA MET A 227 24.05 15.62 -10.42
C MET A 227 23.26 14.35 -10.76
N ASN A 228 23.42 13.81 -11.98
CA ASN A 228 22.68 12.64 -12.48
C ASN A 228 21.16 12.85 -12.45
N GLU A 229 20.71 14.08 -12.71
CA GLU A 229 19.31 14.49 -12.71
C GLU A 229 18.75 14.48 -14.15
N TYR A 230 17.67 13.72 -14.35
CA TYR A 230 16.97 13.62 -15.62
C TYR A 230 15.50 13.98 -15.44
N HIS A 231 14.82 14.31 -16.54
CA HIS A 231 13.37 14.46 -16.54
C HIS A 231 12.73 13.82 -17.75
N VAL A 232 11.45 13.52 -17.61
CA VAL A 232 10.56 13.09 -18.68
C VAL A 232 9.26 13.87 -18.62
N GLY A 233 8.66 14.10 -19.79
CA GLY A 233 7.49 14.95 -19.90
C GLY A 233 6.46 14.45 -20.91
N LEU A 234 5.18 14.55 -20.55
CA LEU A 234 4.05 14.35 -21.46
C LEU A 234 3.32 15.67 -21.66
N HIS A 235 3.37 16.18 -22.89
CA HIS A 235 2.63 17.37 -23.28
C HIS A 235 1.19 17.03 -23.72
N PHE A 236 0.21 17.76 -23.19
CA PHE A 236 -1.20 17.66 -23.59
C PHE A 236 -1.90 19.01 -23.56
N ILE A 237 -3.00 19.10 -24.32
CA ILE A 237 -3.86 20.29 -24.34
C ILE A 237 -5.05 19.97 -23.44
N ALA A 238 -5.18 20.71 -22.36
CA ALA A 238 -6.31 20.62 -21.45
C ALA A 238 -7.49 21.45 -21.98
N ASP A 239 -8.64 20.80 -22.08
CA ASP A 239 -9.91 21.41 -22.50
C ASP A 239 -10.67 21.90 -21.25
N PRO A 240 -11.14 23.15 -21.22
CA PRO A 240 -12.01 23.66 -20.15
C PRO A 240 -13.26 22.80 -19.88
N HIS A 241 -13.71 22.00 -20.86
CA HIS A 241 -14.86 21.10 -20.72
C HIS A 241 -14.51 19.74 -20.10
N ASP A 242 -13.21 19.41 -19.95
CA ASP A 242 -12.68 18.20 -19.30
C ASP A 242 -11.82 18.59 -18.09
N CYS A 243 -12.25 19.62 -17.34
CA CYS A 243 -11.62 20.04 -16.09
C CYS A 243 -11.98 19.09 -14.94
N GLY A 244 -11.01 18.85 -14.05
CA GLY A 244 -11.20 17.99 -12.89
C GLY A 244 -9.88 17.44 -12.38
N ILE A 245 -9.90 16.22 -11.87
CA ILE A 245 -8.73 15.54 -11.35
C ILE A 245 -8.17 14.59 -12.40
N TYR A 246 -6.92 14.84 -12.76
CA TYR A 246 -6.12 13.99 -13.63
C TYR A 246 -5.23 13.10 -12.78
N TYR A 247 -4.90 11.92 -13.31
CA TYR A 247 -3.87 11.05 -12.72
C TYR A 247 -2.79 10.77 -13.76
N ALA A 248 -1.55 11.05 -13.40
CA ALA A 248 -0.38 10.76 -14.20
C ALA A 248 0.37 9.59 -13.58
N GLU A 249 0.80 8.66 -14.41
CA GLU A 249 1.58 7.49 -14.03
C GLU A 249 2.78 7.34 -14.96
N LEU A 250 3.93 7.10 -14.37
CA LEU A 250 5.21 6.84 -15.01
C LEU A 250 5.49 5.33 -14.90
N LEU A 251 5.86 4.72 -16.02
CA LEU A 251 6.23 3.32 -16.10
C LEU A 251 7.57 3.16 -16.81
N CYS A 252 8.31 2.12 -16.46
CA CYS A 252 9.46 1.63 -17.20
C CYS A 252 9.17 0.21 -17.66
N MET A 253 9.16 -0.03 -18.97
CA MET A 253 8.91 -1.37 -19.54
C MET A 253 7.61 -2.06 -19.06
N GLU A 254 6.48 -1.34 -18.97
CA GLU A 254 5.20 -1.74 -18.33
C GLU A 254 5.18 -1.76 -16.79
N TYR A 255 6.31 -1.62 -16.12
CA TYR A 255 6.36 -1.64 -14.66
C TYR A 255 6.14 -0.23 -14.12
N PRO A 256 5.17 -0.03 -13.22
CA PRO A 256 4.91 1.29 -12.62
C PRO A 256 6.12 1.73 -11.78
N VAL A 257 6.54 2.98 -11.98
CA VAL A 257 7.65 3.63 -11.27
C VAL A 257 7.11 4.66 -10.28
N ALA A 258 6.22 5.54 -10.74
CA ALA A 258 5.65 6.61 -9.92
C ALA A 258 4.31 7.10 -10.49
N GLY A 259 3.48 7.71 -9.65
CA GLY A 259 2.23 8.32 -10.08
C GLY A 259 1.74 9.39 -9.13
N PHE A 260 1.09 10.42 -9.66
CA PHE A 260 0.49 11.48 -8.86
C PHE A 260 -0.80 11.98 -9.49
N ALA A 261 -1.71 12.47 -8.65
CA ALA A 261 -2.94 13.11 -9.08
C ALA A 261 -2.81 14.62 -8.99
N PHE A 262 -3.37 15.35 -9.96
CA PHE A 262 -3.37 16.82 -9.99
C PHE A 262 -4.73 17.35 -10.43
N SER A 263 -5.08 18.56 -10.02
CA SER A 263 -6.36 19.19 -10.38
C SER A 263 -6.19 20.35 -11.34
N THR A 264 -7.08 20.40 -12.33
CA THR A 264 -7.21 21.52 -13.27
C THR A 264 -8.46 22.39 -13.01
N ASP A 265 -9.19 22.10 -11.93
CA ASP A 265 -10.44 22.78 -11.53
C ASP A 265 -10.30 23.50 -10.17
N GLY A 266 -9.10 24.00 -9.89
CA GLY A 266 -8.80 24.67 -8.61
C GLY A 266 -9.22 26.15 -8.61
N PRO A 267 -9.81 26.68 -7.52
CA PRO A 267 -10.13 28.12 -7.43
C PRO A 267 -8.87 29.00 -7.32
N VAL A 268 -7.73 28.42 -6.94
CA VAL A 268 -6.42 29.07 -6.80
C VAL A 268 -5.35 28.09 -7.31
N ALA A 269 -4.43 28.58 -8.15
CA ALA A 269 -3.28 27.80 -8.57
C ALA A 269 -2.33 27.57 -7.38
N VAL A 270 -1.82 26.34 -7.24
CA VAL A 270 -0.90 25.95 -6.17
C VAL A 270 0.41 25.55 -6.82
N GLU A 271 1.45 26.36 -6.61
CA GLU A 271 2.82 26.07 -7.03
C GLU A 271 3.44 24.97 -6.16
N GLY A 272 4.31 24.14 -6.75
CA GLY A 272 5.07 23.11 -6.06
C GLY A 272 5.18 21.79 -6.82
N TYR A 273 5.73 20.78 -6.15
CA TYR A 273 5.99 19.44 -6.69
C TYR A 273 5.55 18.35 -5.71
N TYR A 274 5.11 17.22 -6.25
CA TYR A 274 4.86 15.99 -5.51
C TYR A 274 6.19 15.27 -5.30
N TYR A 275 6.39 14.68 -4.13
CA TYR A 275 7.62 13.96 -3.76
C TYR A 275 7.32 12.82 -2.78
N GLY A 276 8.25 11.86 -2.67
CA GLY A 276 8.15 10.74 -1.73
C GLY A 276 6.84 9.98 -1.87
N LYS A 277 6.11 9.79 -0.77
CA LYS A 277 4.81 9.08 -0.74
C LYS A 277 3.76 9.66 -1.68
N GLN A 278 3.88 10.92 -2.08
CA GLN A 278 2.94 11.56 -3.01
C GLN A 278 3.10 11.06 -4.47
N LEU A 279 4.20 10.37 -4.76
CA LEU A 279 4.51 9.78 -6.06
C LEU A 279 4.23 8.27 -6.14
N GLU A 280 3.62 7.66 -5.11
CA GLU A 280 3.21 6.25 -5.20
C GLU A 280 2.07 6.05 -6.21
N CYS A 281 2.19 5.01 -7.02
CA CYS A 281 1.18 4.65 -8.01
C CYS A 281 -0.11 4.14 -7.35
N LEU A 282 -1.23 4.36 -8.03
CA LEU A 282 -2.47 3.64 -7.77
C LEU A 282 -2.33 2.19 -8.27
N GLY A 283 -2.81 1.22 -7.49
CA GLY A 283 -2.84 -0.17 -7.95
C GLY A 283 -3.76 -0.37 -9.16
N VAL A 284 -4.95 0.25 -9.14
CA VAL A 284 -5.87 0.33 -10.27
C VAL A 284 -6.37 1.75 -10.38
N TYR A 285 -6.28 2.33 -11.58
CA TYR A 285 -6.89 3.63 -11.83
C TYR A 285 -8.42 3.54 -11.82
N THR A 286 -9.04 4.31 -10.92
CA THR A 286 -10.44 4.71 -11.01
C THR A 286 -10.53 6.23 -10.82
N PRO A 287 -11.52 6.92 -11.42
CA PRO A 287 -11.72 8.35 -11.17
C PRO A 287 -11.87 8.67 -9.68
N GLU A 288 -12.54 7.80 -8.93
CA GLU A 288 -12.71 7.93 -7.48
C GLU A 288 -11.37 7.80 -6.73
N ALA A 289 -10.54 6.82 -7.09
CA ALA A 289 -9.22 6.64 -6.48
C ALA A 289 -8.29 7.81 -6.79
N ALA A 290 -8.35 8.37 -7.99
CA ALA A 290 -7.60 9.58 -8.34
C ALA A 290 -8.05 10.79 -7.51
N VAL A 291 -9.36 10.93 -7.26
CA VAL A 291 -9.91 11.98 -6.39
C VAL A 291 -9.43 11.80 -4.95
N GLU A 292 -9.50 10.60 -4.40
CA GLU A 292 -9.01 10.28 -3.05
C GLU A 292 -7.51 10.54 -2.91
N ARG A 293 -6.73 10.12 -3.92
CA ARG A 293 -5.29 10.37 -3.98
C ARG A 293 -4.97 11.85 -3.98
N PHE A 294 -5.65 12.63 -4.81
CA PHE A 294 -5.46 14.08 -4.85
C PHE A 294 -5.79 14.73 -3.50
N LYS A 295 -6.87 14.31 -2.83
CA LYS A 295 -7.22 14.82 -1.49
C LYS A 295 -6.13 14.49 -0.47
N SER A 296 -5.69 13.24 -0.42
CA SER A 296 -4.61 12.79 0.47
C SER A 296 -3.30 13.58 0.24
N CYS A 297 -2.97 13.92 -1.00
CA CYS A 297 -1.76 14.71 -1.30
C CYS A 297 -1.88 16.21 -0.98
N MET A 298 -3.11 16.73 -0.87
CA MET A 298 -3.41 18.15 -0.62
C MET A 298 -3.79 18.43 0.84
N GLU A 299 -4.16 17.39 1.59
CA GLU A 299 -4.19 17.43 3.05
C GLU A 299 -2.77 17.74 3.53
N SER A 300 -2.66 18.78 4.37
CA SER A 300 -1.39 19.32 4.83
C SER A 300 -0.50 18.22 5.44
N PRO A 301 0.83 18.41 5.48
CA PRO A 301 1.79 17.45 6.08
C PRO A 301 1.54 17.09 7.55
N ASP A 302 0.49 17.64 8.16
CA ASP A 302 0.06 17.35 9.51
C ASP A 302 -0.82 16.08 9.62
N ASP A 303 -1.25 15.43 8.52
CA ASP A 303 -2.30 14.37 8.59
C ASP A 303 -2.08 13.06 7.79
N ALA A 304 -0.89 12.72 7.26
CA ALA A 304 -0.68 11.40 6.60
C ALA A 304 0.75 10.80 6.75
N THR A 305 0.97 10.26 7.95
CA THR A 305 1.99 9.35 8.52
C THR A 305 3.10 8.71 7.66
N THR A 306 4.35 8.87 8.12
CA THR A 306 5.35 7.76 8.24
C THR A 306 6.12 8.00 9.54
N ASP A 307 6.14 6.99 10.42
CA ASP A 307 6.82 6.93 11.73
C ASP A 307 6.61 8.15 12.67
N ASP A 308 5.92 7.88 13.79
CA ASP A 308 5.57 8.84 14.86
C ASP A 308 4.47 9.87 14.53
N ASP A 309 3.24 9.41 14.22
CA ASP A 309 2.06 10.26 14.45
C ASP A 309 1.96 10.54 15.97
N PRO A 310 2.02 11.82 16.41
CA PRO A 310 1.85 12.18 17.82
C PRO A 310 0.52 11.71 18.40
N PHE A 311 -0.52 11.57 17.58
CA PHE A 311 -1.82 11.04 17.98
C PHE A 311 -1.76 9.52 18.16
N GLU A 312 -1.34 8.73 17.16
CA GLU A 312 -1.20 7.28 17.32
C GLU A 312 -0.20 6.93 18.44
N ARG A 313 0.89 7.68 18.62
CA ARG A 313 1.79 7.52 19.78
C ARG A 313 1.11 7.89 21.10
N ALA A 314 0.30 8.95 21.15
CA ALA A 314 -0.44 9.30 22.36
C ALA A 314 -1.56 8.30 22.68
N LEU A 315 -2.16 7.70 21.65
CA LEU A 315 -3.16 6.65 21.76
C LEU A 315 -2.51 5.34 22.21
N ASP A 316 -1.38 4.94 21.61
CA ASP A 316 -0.59 3.79 22.03
C ASP A 316 0.01 3.98 23.42
N GLU A 317 0.46 5.19 23.80
CA GLU A 317 0.89 5.53 25.16
C GLU A 317 -0.29 5.48 26.15
N PHE A 318 -1.48 5.95 25.77
CA PHE A 318 -2.68 5.83 26.58
C PHE A 318 -3.06 4.36 26.78
N ILE A 319 -3.02 3.57 25.72
CA ILE A 319 -3.31 2.14 25.71
C ILE A 319 -2.23 1.33 26.45
N ALA A 320 -0.96 1.70 26.32
CA ALA A 320 0.17 1.06 27.00
C ALA A 320 0.31 1.51 28.47
N SER A 321 -0.14 2.71 28.83
CA SER A 321 -0.16 3.13 30.23
C SER A 321 -1.23 2.41 31.05
N GLU A 322 -2.35 1.99 30.44
CA GLU A 322 -3.28 1.02 31.06
C GLU A 322 -2.57 -0.30 31.44
N THR A 323 -1.48 -0.67 30.73
CA THR A 323 -0.70 -1.88 31.02
C THR A 323 0.51 -1.63 31.94
N LYS A 324 1.16 -0.45 31.87
CA LYS A 324 2.37 -0.11 32.65
C LYS A 324 2.12 0.25 34.12
N THR A 325 0.92 0.76 34.44
CA THR A 325 0.51 1.00 35.84
C THR A 325 0.49 -0.31 36.66
N LEU A 326 0.41 -1.47 35.98
CA LEU A 326 0.37 -2.80 36.59
C LEU A 326 1.76 -3.43 36.82
N GLU A 327 2.83 -2.90 36.21
CA GLU A 327 4.21 -3.38 36.44
C GLU A 327 4.91 -2.62 37.57
N THR A 328 4.49 -1.38 37.84
CA THR A 328 5.20 -0.47 38.76
C THR A 328 4.77 -0.65 40.22
N GLU A 329 3.61 -1.25 40.49
CA GLU A 329 3.15 -1.55 41.87
C GLU A 329 3.69 -2.88 42.43
N HIS A 330 4.47 -3.64 41.66
CA HIS A 330 4.99 -4.97 42.06
C HIS A 330 6.53 -5.07 42.18
N TYR A 331 7.26 -3.95 42.16
CA TYR A 331 8.68 -3.90 42.55
C TYR A 331 8.92 -2.78 43.56
N THR A 332 8.41 -2.95 44.78
CA THR A 332 9.00 -2.33 45.98
C THR A 332 9.17 -3.41 47.04
N ILE A 333 10.11 -4.32 46.81
CA ILE A 333 10.81 -5.04 47.87
C ILE A 333 12.29 -4.86 47.58
N ASP A 334 12.98 -4.37 48.61
CA ASP A 334 14.31 -3.80 48.62
C ASP A 334 15.39 -4.78 48.13
N ASP A 335 16.24 -4.31 47.21
CA ASP A 335 17.58 -4.86 46.95
C ASP A 335 18.57 -3.68 46.91
N GLU A 336 18.82 -3.06 48.07
CA GLU A 336 20.10 -2.38 48.30
C GLU A 336 21.10 -3.45 48.77
N ALA A 337 21.97 -3.86 47.85
CA ALA A 337 23.08 -4.77 48.14
C ALA A 337 24.26 -4.01 48.76
N ASP A 338 24.59 -4.44 49.98
CA ASP A 338 25.87 -4.43 50.71
C ASP A 338 27.11 -3.77 50.07
N GLU A 339 27.62 -2.73 50.76
CA GLU A 339 29.06 -2.51 50.93
C GLU A 339 29.39 -2.51 52.44
N GLU A 340 30.44 -3.27 52.78
CA GLU A 340 30.99 -3.53 54.12
C GLU A 340 31.29 -2.25 54.93
N ASP A 341 30.98 -2.22 56.24
CA ASP A 341 32.01 -2.35 57.30
C ASP A 341 31.48 -2.18 58.76
N ASN A 342 32.03 -3.01 59.64
CA ASN A 342 32.34 -2.81 61.08
C ASN A 342 31.27 -2.84 62.21
N ALA A 343 31.33 -3.96 62.96
CA ALA A 343 31.45 -4.08 64.42
C ALA A 343 30.34 -3.55 65.37
N THR A 344 29.66 -4.45 66.11
CA THR A 344 29.95 -4.80 67.53
C THR A 344 28.86 -5.69 68.19
N ALA A 345 29.37 -6.69 68.92
CA ALA A 345 28.84 -7.51 70.04
C ALA A 345 27.39 -7.36 70.56
N ALA A 346 26.71 -8.52 70.74
CA ALA A 346 26.36 -9.16 72.03
C ALA A 346 25.05 -10.01 71.95
N GLU A 347 25.20 -11.31 72.22
CA GLU A 347 24.38 -12.24 73.06
C GLU A 347 22.84 -12.06 73.07
N ASP A 348 21.97 -13.05 72.84
CA ASP A 348 21.78 -14.29 73.62
C ASP A 348 20.68 -15.20 72.98
N GLU A 349 20.57 -16.43 73.47
CA GLU A 349 20.07 -17.66 72.81
C GLU A 349 18.53 -17.96 73.04
N PRO A 350 17.98 -19.19 72.85
CA PRO A 350 16.97 -19.58 71.85
C PRO A 350 15.57 -20.01 72.40
N ASP A 351 14.54 -20.20 71.54
CA ASP A 351 13.60 -21.35 71.64
C ASP A 351 12.56 -21.45 70.50
N THR A 352 12.39 -22.68 70.01
CA THR A 352 11.41 -23.22 69.02
C THR A 352 10.05 -23.59 69.66
N PRO A 353 9.09 -24.28 68.99
CA PRO A 353 8.43 -24.12 67.68
C PRO A 353 6.87 -24.17 67.79
N ASP A 354 6.10 -23.69 66.80
CA ASP A 354 4.98 -24.45 66.19
C ASP A 354 4.15 -23.62 65.19
N GLU A 355 3.98 -24.25 64.02
CA GLU A 355 2.85 -24.25 63.07
C GLU A 355 1.87 -23.06 63.02
N ALA A 356 1.93 -22.29 61.94
CA ALA A 356 0.74 -21.81 61.25
C ALA A 356 1.01 -21.72 59.74
N ILE A 357 0.15 -22.44 59.00
CA ILE A 357 0.05 -22.45 57.55
C ILE A 357 -0.36 -21.05 57.08
N ASP A 358 0.54 -20.33 56.40
CA ASP A 358 0.15 -19.21 55.55
C ASP A 358 0.33 -19.63 54.09
N SER A 359 -0.81 -19.99 53.48
CA SER A 359 -0.98 -20.08 52.05
C SER A 359 -0.80 -18.68 51.45
N GLU A 360 0.26 -18.48 50.68
CA GLU A 360 0.38 -17.32 49.78
C GLU A 360 -0.87 -17.24 48.88
N PRO A 361 -1.44 -16.05 48.67
CA PRO A 361 -2.57 -15.90 47.76
C PRO A 361 -2.09 -16.10 46.31
N ASP A 362 -2.80 -16.99 45.62
CA ASP A 362 -2.64 -17.42 44.24
C ASP A 362 -2.42 -16.24 43.26
N ALA A 363 -1.26 -16.19 42.60
CA ALA A 363 -0.92 -15.22 41.55
C ALA A 363 -1.91 -15.21 40.37
N ALA A 364 -2.75 -16.25 40.23
CA ALA A 364 -3.85 -16.28 39.26
C ALA A 364 -5.03 -15.35 39.61
N GLY A 365 -5.17 -14.91 40.87
CA GLY A 365 -6.18 -13.93 41.26
C GLY A 365 -5.86 -12.50 40.81
N GLN A 366 -4.57 -12.18 40.63
CA GLN A 366 -4.10 -10.82 40.32
C GLN A 366 -4.25 -10.41 38.84
N GLN A 367 -4.39 -11.33 37.88
CA GLN A 367 -4.47 -11.00 36.45
C GLN A 367 -5.88 -10.89 35.87
N LEU A 368 -6.88 -11.57 36.47
CA LEU A 368 -8.28 -11.20 36.24
C LEU A 368 -8.45 -9.70 36.51
N CYS A 369 -7.86 -9.17 37.58
CA CYS A 369 -7.85 -7.74 37.84
C CYS A 369 -7.28 -6.92 36.68
N CYS A 370 -6.16 -7.27 36.04
CA CYS A 370 -5.59 -6.48 34.93
C CYS A 370 -6.51 -6.38 33.70
N LEU A 371 -7.19 -7.48 33.33
CA LEU A 371 -8.20 -7.48 32.26
C LEU A 371 -9.47 -6.76 32.69
N ASP A 372 -9.85 -6.87 33.97
CA ASP A 372 -11.02 -6.19 34.54
C ASP A 372 -10.91 -4.67 34.42
N HIS A 373 -9.69 -4.11 34.42
CA HIS A 373 -9.46 -2.68 34.20
C HIS A 373 -9.84 -2.19 32.80
N LEU A 374 -9.82 -3.03 31.75
CA LEU A 374 -10.27 -2.57 30.42
C LEU A 374 -11.77 -2.27 30.44
N VAL A 375 -12.16 -1.13 29.89
CA VAL A 375 -13.59 -0.79 29.76
C VAL A 375 -14.28 -1.81 28.84
N GLY A 376 -15.42 -2.34 29.27
CA GLY A 376 -16.24 -3.28 28.48
C GLY A 376 -15.59 -4.64 28.19
N LEU A 377 -15.82 -5.17 26.98
CA LEU A 377 -15.24 -6.42 26.46
C LEU A 377 -15.56 -7.70 27.26
N THR A 378 -16.71 -7.77 27.93
CA THR A 378 -17.10 -8.89 28.82
C THR A 378 -16.92 -10.27 28.15
N ALA A 379 -17.40 -10.43 26.91
CA ALA A 379 -17.28 -11.69 26.18
C ALA A 379 -15.83 -12.11 25.90
N VAL A 380 -14.95 -11.13 25.62
CA VAL A 380 -13.51 -11.37 25.40
C VAL A 380 -12.84 -11.77 26.71
N LYS A 381 -13.14 -11.05 27.81
CA LYS A 381 -12.59 -11.33 29.14
C LYS A 381 -12.97 -12.73 29.62
N GLU A 382 -14.23 -13.13 29.47
CA GLU A 382 -14.68 -14.47 29.84
C GLU A 382 -13.94 -15.56 29.05
N LYS A 383 -13.81 -15.38 27.72
CA LYS A 383 -13.05 -16.32 26.88
C LYS A 383 -11.58 -16.39 27.26
N LEU A 384 -10.93 -15.26 27.53
CA LEU A 384 -9.55 -15.22 27.96
C LEU A 384 -9.34 -15.88 29.32
N GLY A 385 -10.24 -15.65 30.27
CA GLY A 385 -10.18 -16.31 31.58
C GLY A 385 -10.36 -17.83 31.48
N ILE A 386 -11.15 -18.33 30.52
CA ILE A 386 -11.23 -19.77 30.23
C ILE A 386 -9.89 -20.26 29.63
N TYR A 387 -9.37 -19.54 28.64
CA TYR A 387 -8.12 -19.90 27.96
C TYR A 387 -6.91 -19.94 28.90
N GLU A 388 -6.78 -18.96 29.79
CA GLU A 388 -5.75 -18.91 30.83
C GLU A 388 -5.79 -20.15 31.75
N LYS A 389 -6.99 -20.55 32.20
CA LYS A 389 -7.16 -21.76 33.02
C LYS A 389 -6.73 -23.02 32.30
N ILE A 390 -7.03 -23.12 31.00
CA ILE A 390 -6.62 -24.26 30.17
C ILE A 390 -5.10 -24.30 30.02
N VAL A 391 -4.46 -23.16 29.78
CA VAL A 391 -3.00 -23.05 29.69
C VAL A 391 -2.34 -23.42 31.04
N LYS A 392 -2.84 -22.89 32.17
CA LYS A 392 -2.35 -23.24 33.52
C LYS A 392 -2.52 -24.74 33.80
N PHE A 393 -3.65 -25.32 33.44
CA PHE A 393 -3.88 -26.77 33.59
C PHE A 393 -2.89 -27.62 32.79
N ASN A 394 -2.59 -27.21 31.55
CA ASN A 394 -1.63 -27.90 30.71
C ASN A 394 -0.21 -27.81 31.26
N LYS A 395 0.19 -26.65 31.78
CA LYS A 395 1.47 -26.49 32.48
C LYS A 395 1.58 -27.39 33.70
N LEU A 396 0.54 -27.44 34.54
CA LEU A 396 0.49 -28.34 35.69
C LEU A 396 0.62 -29.82 35.30
N ARG A 397 0.07 -30.21 34.14
CA ARG A 397 0.26 -31.59 33.63
C ARG A 397 1.71 -31.83 33.22
N GLU A 398 2.31 -30.88 32.52
CA GLU A 398 3.73 -30.94 32.11
C GLU A 398 4.67 -31.04 33.32
N ASP A 399 4.45 -30.21 34.34
CA ASP A 399 5.21 -30.21 35.60
C ASP A 399 5.06 -31.53 36.39
N ASN A 400 4.04 -32.32 36.08
CA ASN A 400 3.78 -33.64 36.68
C ASN A 400 4.09 -34.80 35.71
N ASP A 401 4.92 -34.56 34.68
CA ASP A 401 5.33 -35.55 33.67
C ASP A 401 4.16 -36.22 32.94
N LEU A 402 3.00 -35.58 32.90
CA LEU A 402 1.82 -36.06 32.18
C LEU A 402 1.83 -35.54 30.75
N THR A 403 1.37 -36.37 29.82
CA THR A 403 1.20 -35.94 28.43
C THR A 403 0.19 -34.80 28.33
N VAL A 404 0.58 -33.75 27.61
CA VAL A 404 -0.22 -32.56 27.38
C VAL A 404 -0.74 -32.58 25.95
N SER A 405 -2.02 -32.25 25.76
CA SER A 405 -2.57 -32.09 24.42
C SER A 405 -2.16 -30.73 23.87
N SER A 406 -1.64 -30.73 22.63
CA SER A 406 -1.36 -29.53 21.86
C SER A 406 -2.61 -28.64 21.77
N LEU A 407 -2.59 -27.47 22.40
CA LEU A 407 -3.64 -26.46 22.25
C LEU A 407 -3.47 -25.71 20.93
N PRO A 408 -4.57 -25.40 20.21
CA PRO A 408 -4.53 -24.41 19.15
C PRO A 408 -4.19 -23.05 19.75
N LEU A 409 -3.05 -22.49 19.32
CA LEU A 409 -2.51 -21.24 19.86
C LEU A 409 -2.99 -20.01 19.08
N HIS A 410 -3.18 -20.14 17.76
CA HIS A 410 -3.52 -19.03 16.87
C HIS A 410 -4.97 -18.56 17.07
N ALA A 411 -5.20 -17.27 16.85
CA ALA A 411 -6.49 -16.62 17.13
C ALA A 411 -6.92 -15.66 16.02
N MET A 412 -8.20 -15.29 16.06
CA MET A 412 -8.78 -14.28 15.18
C MET A 412 -9.59 -13.27 15.99
N PHE A 413 -9.35 -11.98 15.75
CA PHE A 413 -10.02 -10.87 16.41
C PHE A 413 -10.97 -10.16 15.44
N LEU A 414 -12.26 -10.16 15.75
CA LEU A 414 -13.30 -9.60 14.89
C LEU A 414 -13.97 -8.41 15.56
N GLY A 415 -13.87 -7.23 14.97
CA GLY A 415 -14.57 -6.05 15.48
C GLY A 415 -14.10 -4.74 14.84
N SER A 416 -14.87 -3.68 15.05
CA SER A 416 -14.61 -2.36 14.47
C SER A 416 -13.31 -1.71 15.01
N PRO A 417 -12.78 -0.67 14.35
CA PRO A 417 -11.61 0.08 14.82
C PRO A 417 -11.83 0.66 16.21
N GLY A 418 -10.75 0.78 17.00
CA GLY A 418 -10.82 1.38 18.33
C GLY A 418 -11.58 0.58 19.39
N THR A 419 -11.82 -0.72 19.17
CA THR A 419 -12.45 -1.66 20.14
C THR A 419 -11.43 -2.36 21.07
N GLY A 420 -10.14 -2.05 20.95
CA GLY A 420 -9.10 -2.57 21.85
C GLY A 420 -8.41 -3.88 21.41
N LYS A 421 -8.54 -4.28 20.13
CA LYS A 421 -7.89 -5.49 19.57
C LYS A 421 -6.39 -5.58 19.87
N THR A 422 -5.63 -4.52 19.55
CA THR A 422 -4.17 -4.46 19.78
C THR A 422 -3.82 -4.48 21.27
N THR A 423 -4.62 -3.82 22.12
CA THR A 423 -4.46 -3.82 23.58
C THR A 423 -4.60 -5.23 24.15
N VAL A 424 -5.64 -5.94 23.73
CA VAL A 424 -5.89 -7.31 24.17
C VAL A 424 -4.78 -8.25 23.66
N ALA A 425 -4.28 -8.06 22.44
CA ALA A 425 -3.13 -8.83 21.95
C ALA A 425 -1.90 -8.66 22.86
N LYS A 426 -1.56 -7.42 23.25
CA LYS A 426 -0.46 -7.13 24.18
C LYS A 426 -0.64 -7.87 25.52
N MET A 427 -1.85 -7.89 26.07
CA MET A 427 -2.16 -8.62 27.31
C MET A 427 -2.02 -10.14 27.16
N ILE A 428 -2.49 -10.71 26.04
CA ILE A 428 -2.30 -12.14 25.75
C ILE A 428 -0.82 -12.49 25.69
N GLY A 429 0.02 -11.64 25.09
CA GLY A 429 1.46 -11.86 25.00
C GLY A 429 2.11 -11.98 26.38
N VAL A 430 1.80 -11.05 27.28
CA VAL A 430 2.27 -11.08 28.68
C VAL A 430 1.78 -12.33 29.41
N MET A 431 0.50 -12.67 29.27
CA MET A 431 -0.09 -13.86 29.89
C MET A 431 0.59 -15.14 29.41
N LEU A 432 0.76 -15.33 28.10
CA LEU A 432 1.39 -16.51 27.52
C LEU A 432 2.87 -16.63 27.87
N LYS A 433 3.58 -15.51 28.01
CA LYS A 433 4.96 -15.50 28.51
C LYS A 433 5.07 -16.05 29.92
N ARG A 434 4.23 -15.54 30.83
CA ARG A 434 4.20 -15.99 32.23
C ARG A 434 3.80 -17.46 32.35
N ALA A 435 2.86 -17.88 31.52
CA ALA A 435 2.50 -19.29 31.39
C ALA A 435 3.65 -20.16 30.85
N GLY A 436 4.70 -19.59 30.27
CA GLY A 436 5.81 -20.34 29.66
C GLY A 436 5.44 -20.92 28.29
N VAL A 437 4.35 -20.46 27.68
CA VAL A 437 3.96 -20.85 26.32
C VAL A 437 4.79 -20.08 25.28
N LEU A 438 5.13 -18.82 25.58
CA LEU A 438 5.96 -17.95 24.76
C LEU A 438 7.21 -17.52 25.54
N SER A 439 8.37 -17.40 24.88
CA SER A 439 9.61 -17.03 25.55
C SER A 439 9.71 -15.54 25.94
N ARG A 440 9.09 -14.64 25.17
CA ARG A 440 9.22 -13.17 25.32
C ARG A 440 7.91 -12.42 25.57
N GLY A 441 6.81 -12.83 24.94
CA GLY A 441 5.48 -12.24 25.05
C GLY A 441 5.28 -10.87 24.39
N HIS A 442 6.22 -10.40 23.55
CA HIS A 442 6.05 -9.13 22.81
C HIS A 442 5.07 -9.30 21.65
N VAL A 443 4.55 -8.17 21.15
CA VAL A 443 3.64 -8.15 20.00
C VAL A 443 4.28 -7.40 18.86
N VAL A 444 4.31 -8.02 17.68
CA VAL A 444 4.71 -7.42 16.42
C VAL A 444 3.45 -7.17 15.61
N VAL A 445 3.17 -5.90 15.30
CA VAL A 445 2.02 -5.51 14.49
C VAL A 445 2.46 -5.34 13.04
N LYS A 446 1.73 -5.93 12.10
CA LYS A 446 1.94 -5.79 10.66
C LYS A 446 0.60 -5.56 9.97
N GLU A 447 0.64 -4.81 8.89
CA GLU A 447 -0.45 -4.62 7.95
C GLU A 447 -0.06 -5.18 6.58
N ARG A 448 -1.00 -5.18 5.63
CA ARG A 448 -0.75 -5.60 4.25
C ARG A 448 0.46 -4.90 3.63
N ALA A 449 0.60 -3.58 3.83
CA ALA A 449 1.73 -2.82 3.31
C ALA A 449 3.09 -3.32 3.83
N ASN A 450 3.17 -3.72 5.11
CA ASN A 450 4.41 -4.22 5.69
C ASN A 450 4.78 -5.61 5.15
N LEU A 451 3.78 -6.43 4.80
CA LEU A 451 3.99 -7.81 4.35
C LEU A 451 4.27 -7.89 2.85
N LEU A 452 3.65 -7.03 2.04
CA LEU A 452 3.95 -6.95 0.61
C LEU A 452 5.28 -6.23 0.36
N GLY A 453 5.55 -5.16 1.11
CA GLY A 453 6.71 -4.31 0.90
C GLY A 453 6.63 -3.54 -0.43
N PRO A 454 7.67 -2.76 -0.76
CA PRO A 454 7.68 -1.90 -1.95
C PRO A 454 8.04 -2.65 -3.25
N TYR A 455 8.42 -3.93 -3.18
CA TYR A 455 8.93 -4.70 -4.31
C TYR A 455 8.10 -5.98 -4.51
N TYR A 456 7.75 -6.30 -5.75
CA TYR A 456 7.16 -7.61 -6.11
C TYR A 456 8.14 -8.74 -5.78
N SER A 457 7.64 -9.91 -5.35
CA SER A 457 8.40 -11.12 -4.98
C SER A 457 9.12 -11.12 -3.61
N ASN A 458 8.95 -10.07 -2.81
CA ASN A 458 9.44 -10.04 -1.43
C ASN A 458 8.41 -10.50 -0.40
N GLU A 459 7.19 -10.86 -0.79
CA GLU A 459 6.07 -11.14 0.10
C GLU A 459 6.39 -12.30 1.05
N GLU A 460 6.92 -13.40 0.51
CA GLU A 460 7.32 -14.56 1.30
C GLU A 460 8.46 -14.21 2.26
N THR A 461 9.47 -13.47 1.78
CA THR A 461 10.62 -13.05 2.60
C THR A 461 10.19 -12.11 3.74
N ASN A 462 9.33 -11.13 3.44
CA ASN A 462 8.80 -10.18 4.43
C ASN A 462 7.89 -10.86 5.44
N THR A 463 7.09 -11.83 4.99
CA THR A 463 6.27 -12.66 5.87
C THR A 463 7.13 -13.49 6.81
N LEU A 464 8.19 -14.13 6.30
CA LEU A 464 9.13 -14.90 7.12
C LEU A 464 9.88 -14.01 8.11
N LYS A 465 10.31 -12.81 7.70
CA LYS A 465 10.90 -11.81 8.62
C LYS A 465 9.92 -11.38 9.71
N ALA A 466 8.66 -11.14 9.37
CA ALA A 466 7.64 -10.79 10.37
C ALA A 466 7.41 -11.93 11.37
N ILE A 467 7.43 -13.19 10.92
CA ILE A 467 7.37 -14.37 11.79
C ILE A 467 8.64 -14.49 12.65
N GLU A 468 9.80 -14.17 12.11
CA GLU A 468 11.08 -14.16 12.82
C GLU A 468 11.09 -13.09 13.93
N GLU A 469 10.65 -11.88 13.62
CA GLU A 469 10.45 -10.79 14.59
C GLU A 469 9.47 -11.20 15.69
N ALA A 470 8.44 -11.97 15.36
CA ALA A 470 7.44 -12.47 16.30
C ALA A 470 7.88 -13.72 17.08
N GLN A 471 9.07 -14.29 16.84
CA GLN A 471 9.56 -15.42 17.64
C GLN A 471 9.71 -15.05 19.11
N GLY A 472 9.13 -15.88 19.97
CA GLY A 472 8.93 -15.65 21.39
C GLY A 472 7.68 -14.83 21.72
N GLY A 473 6.88 -14.42 20.74
CA GLY A 473 5.83 -13.42 20.90
C GLY A 473 4.59 -13.66 20.04
N ILE A 474 3.92 -12.58 19.67
CA ILE A 474 2.68 -12.58 18.89
C ILE A 474 2.89 -11.80 17.60
N LEU A 475 2.53 -12.39 16.46
CA LEU A 475 2.38 -11.68 15.19
C LEU A 475 0.91 -11.27 15.05
N LEU A 476 0.61 -9.98 15.18
CA LEU A 476 -0.70 -9.41 14.91
C LEU A 476 -0.74 -8.86 13.49
N ILE A 477 -1.59 -9.44 12.63
CA ILE A 477 -1.86 -8.89 11.30
C ILE A 477 -3.18 -8.11 11.39
N ASP A 478 -3.11 -6.78 11.33
CA ASP A 478 -4.30 -5.93 11.33
C ASP A 478 -4.88 -5.79 9.91
N GLU A 479 -6.21 -5.64 9.86
CA GLU A 479 -7.02 -5.70 8.64
C GLU A 479 -6.63 -6.84 7.69
N ALA A 480 -6.43 -8.04 8.26
CA ALA A 480 -5.88 -9.20 7.56
C ALA A 480 -6.69 -9.64 6.33
N TYR A 481 -7.99 -9.33 6.26
CA TYR A 481 -8.82 -9.59 5.07
C TYR A 481 -8.29 -8.86 3.82
N GLN A 482 -7.53 -7.78 3.98
CA GLN A 482 -6.93 -7.06 2.86
C GLN A 482 -5.88 -7.91 2.15
N LEU A 483 -5.26 -8.91 2.80
CA LEU A 483 -4.32 -9.84 2.18
C LEU A 483 -4.97 -10.74 1.12
N TYR A 484 -6.30 -10.73 1.01
CA TYR A 484 -7.02 -11.55 0.05
C TYR A 484 -7.94 -10.70 -0.82
N GLN A 485 -7.60 -10.57 -2.10
CA GLN A 485 -8.43 -9.94 -3.11
C GLN A 485 -8.89 -10.96 -4.14
N PRO A 486 -10.10 -11.54 -4.02
CA PRO A 486 -10.55 -12.63 -4.89
C PRO A 486 -10.74 -12.21 -6.35
N ASP A 487 -11.02 -10.93 -6.58
CA ASP A 487 -11.28 -10.38 -7.92
C ASP A 487 -9.99 -10.09 -8.71
N ASP A 488 -8.82 -10.19 -8.06
CA ASP A 488 -7.51 -10.04 -8.69
C ASP A 488 -6.67 -11.34 -8.56
N PRO A 489 -6.62 -12.18 -9.60
CA PRO A 489 -5.81 -13.41 -9.60
C PRO A 489 -4.30 -13.15 -9.49
N ARG A 490 -3.85 -11.93 -9.78
CA ARG A 490 -2.44 -11.50 -9.72
C ARG A 490 -2.09 -10.89 -8.37
N ASP A 491 -3.06 -10.78 -7.44
CA ASP A 491 -2.83 -10.22 -6.12
C ASP A 491 -1.68 -10.91 -5.39
N PRO A 492 -0.61 -10.19 -4.99
CA PRO A 492 0.53 -10.78 -4.31
C PRO A 492 0.19 -11.24 -2.87
N GLY A 493 -0.93 -10.78 -2.30
CA GLY A 493 -1.40 -11.16 -0.97
C GLY A 493 -1.62 -12.67 -0.79
N LYS A 494 -1.90 -13.40 -1.88
CA LYS A 494 -1.97 -14.88 -1.84
C LYS A 494 -0.67 -15.54 -1.38
N PHE A 495 0.49 -14.98 -1.76
CA PHE A 495 1.79 -15.52 -1.39
C PHE A 495 2.07 -15.33 0.10
N VAL A 496 1.60 -14.22 0.68
CA VAL A 496 1.63 -14.00 2.14
C VAL A 496 0.81 -15.08 2.86
N ILE A 497 -0.41 -15.36 2.39
CA ILE A 497 -1.27 -16.39 2.98
C ILE A 497 -0.63 -17.78 2.85
N GLU A 498 -0.04 -18.11 1.71
CA GLU A 498 0.67 -19.38 1.48
C GLU A 498 1.89 -19.54 2.41
N ALA A 499 2.69 -18.48 2.58
CA ALA A 499 3.83 -18.46 3.50
C ALA A 499 3.39 -18.62 4.96
N LEU A 500 2.35 -17.90 5.38
CA LEU A 500 1.74 -18.06 6.71
C LEU A 500 1.24 -19.49 6.91
N MET A 501 0.51 -20.06 5.95
CA MET A 501 0.01 -21.43 6.04
C MET A 501 1.13 -22.46 6.16
N THR A 502 2.23 -22.26 5.43
CA THR A 502 3.43 -23.10 5.53
C THR A 502 4.05 -23.02 6.92
N ALA A 503 4.21 -21.81 7.46
CA ALA A 503 4.73 -21.60 8.82
C ALA A 503 3.81 -22.19 9.90
N LEU A 504 2.49 -22.05 9.75
CA LEU A 504 1.49 -22.62 10.67
C LEU A 504 1.43 -24.16 10.63
N SER A 505 1.97 -24.78 9.57
CA SER A 505 2.02 -26.23 9.43
C SER A 505 3.21 -26.87 10.15
N ASP A 506 4.27 -26.10 10.41
CA ASP A 506 5.49 -26.57 11.07
C ASP A 506 5.32 -26.56 12.59
N GLU A 507 5.01 -27.73 13.15
CA GLU A 507 4.78 -27.89 14.60
C GLU A 507 6.08 -27.91 15.42
N SER A 508 7.26 -27.90 14.78
CA SER A 508 8.56 -27.92 15.45
C SER A 508 9.01 -26.55 16.00
N LYS A 509 8.35 -25.46 15.58
CA LYS A 509 8.69 -24.05 15.90
C LYS A 509 7.52 -23.28 16.51
N ARG A 510 7.00 -23.75 17.66
CA ARG A 510 5.80 -23.19 18.30
C ARG A 510 6.00 -22.05 19.29
N ASP A 511 7.16 -21.40 19.29
CA ASP A 511 7.42 -20.25 20.17
C ASP A 511 6.82 -18.94 19.62
N TRP A 512 5.66 -18.97 18.95
CA TRP A 512 4.99 -17.75 18.45
C TRP A 512 3.49 -17.95 18.22
N MET A 513 2.71 -16.87 18.31
CA MET A 513 1.26 -16.87 18.08
C MET A 513 0.85 -15.89 16.98
N LEU A 514 0.22 -16.39 15.91
CA LEU A 514 -0.54 -15.57 14.96
C LEU A 514 -1.89 -15.08 15.52
N ILE A 515 -2.17 -13.78 15.38
CA ILE A 515 -3.49 -13.18 15.54
C ILE A 515 -3.87 -12.46 14.24
N LEU A 516 -4.98 -12.85 13.63
CA LEU A 516 -5.56 -12.13 12.47
C LEU A 516 -6.68 -11.21 12.95
N ALA A 517 -6.58 -9.91 12.70
CA ALA A 517 -7.57 -8.92 13.10
C ALA A 517 -8.27 -8.28 11.89
N GLY A 518 -9.54 -7.90 12.07
CA GLY A 518 -10.26 -7.09 11.09
C GLY A 518 -11.78 -7.06 11.31
N TYR A 519 -12.50 -6.50 10.34
CA TYR A 519 -13.96 -6.45 10.37
C TYR A 519 -14.61 -7.83 10.26
N LYS A 520 -15.74 -7.99 10.95
CA LYS A 520 -16.40 -9.28 11.14
C LYS A 520 -16.83 -9.96 9.84
N ASP A 521 -17.37 -9.23 8.88
CA ASP A 521 -17.94 -9.83 7.67
C ASP A 521 -16.85 -10.11 6.62
N GLU A 522 -15.90 -9.19 6.49
CA GLU A 522 -14.74 -9.26 5.61
C GLU A 522 -13.81 -10.42 6.04
N MET A 523 -13.54 -10.56 7.33
CA MET A 523 -12.76 -11.69 7.86
C MET A 523 -13.46 -13.03 7.71
N LYS A 524 -14.79 -13.09 7.88
CA LYS A 524 -15.56 -14.32 7.63
C LYS A 524 -15.46 -14.76 6.17
N LEU A 525 -15.48 -13.82 5.23
CA LEU A 525 -15.30 -14.12 3.82
C LEU A 525 -13.91 -14.73 3.57
N MET A 526 -12.85 -14.07 4.04
CA MET A 526 -11.47 -14.58 3.94
C MET A 526 -11.32 -15.98 4.56
N PHE A 527 -11.92 -16.19 5.74
CA PHE A 527 -11.83 -17.43 6.51
C PHE A 527 -12.61 -18.59 5.88
N ASN A 528 -13.73 -18.30 5.20
CA ASN A 528 -14.51 -19.32 4.50
C ASN A 528 -13.82 -19.83 3.22
N MET A 529 -13.04 -18.98 2.57
CA MET A 529 -12.36 -19.30 1.31
C MET A 529 -11.08 -20.12 1.50
N ASN A 530 -10.49 -20.10 2.70
CA ASN A 530 -9.23 -20.77 3.02
C ASN A 530 -9.44 -21.84 4.11
N PRO A 531 -9.81 -23.10 3.75
CA PRO A 531 -10.05 -24.17 4.72
C PRO A 531 -8.85 -24.48 5.62
N GLY A 532 -7.62 -24.19 5.14
CA GLY A 532 -6.39 -24.35 5.91
C GLY A 532 -6.37 -23.52 7.19
N LEU A 533 -6.85 -22.27 7.14
CA LEU A 533 -6.91 -21.40 8.33
C LEU A 533 -7.90 -21.93 9.38
N LYS A 534 -9.04 -22.48 8.95
CA LYS A 534 -10.04 -23.11 9.85
C LYS A 534 -9.48 -24.27 10.66
N SER A 535 -8.52 -25.01 10.10
CA SER A 535 -7.90 -26.13 10.81
C SER A 535 -6.94 -25.69 11.92
N ARG A 536 -6.36 -24.49 11.79
CA ARG A 536 -5.34 -23.96 12.71
C ARG A 536 -5.88 -22.93 13.71
N ILE A 537 -6.95 -22.22 13.35
CA ILE A 537 -7.69 -21.31 14.21
C ILE A 537 -9.08 -21.90 14.45
N PRO A 538 -9.32 -22.62 15.55
CA PRO A 538 -10.65 -23.16 15.84
C PRO A 538 -11.64 -22.04 16.18
N ASP A 539 -12.93 -22.30 16.03
CA ASP A 539 -14.00 -21.35 16.39
C ASP A 539 -13.94 -20.90 17.86
N SER A 540 -13.34 -21.72 18.75
CA SER A 540 -13.10 -21.35 20.14
C SER A 540 -12.17 -20.14 20.29
N ASN A 541 -11.20 -19.99 19.38
CA ASN A 541 -10.16 -18.95 19.38
C ASN A 541 -10.54 -17.73 18.50
N ILE A 542 -11.82 -17.62 18.14
CA ILE A 542 -12.37 -16.40 17.51
C ILE A 542 -12.93 -15.50 18.60
N TYR A 543 -12.38 -14.30 18.73
CA TYR A 543 -12.77 -13.30 19.72
C TYR A 543 -13.58 -12.19 19.05
N LEU A 544 -14.75 -11.88 19.60
CA LEU A 544 -15.64 -10.82 19.11
C LEU A 544 -15.45 -9.57 19.97
N PHE A 545 -15.10 -8.47 19.33
CA PHE A 545 -14.93 -7.16 19.92
C PHE A 545 -16.12 -6.31 19.51
N ASP A 546 -17.13 -6.28 20.37
CA ASP A 546 -18.33 -5.47 20.17
C ASP A 546 -18.04 -3.97 20.37
N ASP A 547 -18.83 -3.12 19.72
CA ASP A 547 -18.74 -1.67 19.92
C ASP A 547 -19.04 -1.30 21.38
N PHE A 548 -18.30 -0.31 21.90
CA PHE A 548 -18.54 0.21 23.24
C PHE A 548 -19.89 0.92 23.31
N THR A 549 -20.64 0.61 24.35
CA THR A 549 -21.87 1.31 24.73
C THR A 549 -21.57 2.78 25.08
N GLU A 550 -22.60 3.62 25.10
CA GLU A 550 -22.47 5.02 25.54
C GLU A 550 -21.76 5.15 26.90
N GLN A 551 -22.13 4.29 27.85
CA GLN A 551 -21.56 4.32 29.20
C GLN A 551 -20.06 3.99 29.18
N GLU A 552 -19.67 3.01 28.36
CA GLU A 552 -18.27 2.61 28.17
C GLU A 552 -17.48 3.70 27.42
N LEU A 553 -18.06 4.33 26.39
CA LEU A 553 -17.44 5.47 25.70
C LEU A 553 -17.22 6.67 26.63
N MET A 554 -18.19 6.94 27.52
CA MET A 554 -18.07 7.99 28.53
C MET A 554 -16.99 7.66 29.57
N GLU A 555 -16.89 6.41 29.98
CA GLU A 555 -15.83 5.95 30.89
C GLU A 555 -14.44 6.09 30.24
N ILE A 556 -14.30 5.78 28.95
CA ILE A 556 -13.07 5.99 28.18
C ILE A 556 -12.71 7.49 28.15
N ALA A 557 -13.69 8.37 27.91
CA ALA A 557 -13.49 9.81 27.93
C ALA A 557 -13.00 10.29 29.30
N ASP A 558 -13.63 9.84 30.39
CA ASP A 558 -13.28 10.21 31.75
C ASP A 558 -11.83 9.82 32.09
N ARG A 559 -11.46 8.57 31.81
CA ARG A 559 -10.09 8.07 32.08
C ARG A 559 -9.04 8.82 31.27
N TYR A 560 -9.35 9.13 30.01
CA TYR A 560 -8.46 9.92 29.15
C TYR A 560 -8.25 11.34 29.70
N LEU A 561 -9.33 12.02 30.09
CA LEU A 561 -9.28 13.37 30.65
C LEU A 561 -8.58 13.41 32.01
N GLU A 562 -8.84 12.44 32.89
CA GLU A 562 -8.23 12.35 34.22
C GLU A 562 -6.70 12.26 34.12
N ARG A 563 -6.16 11.38 33.25
CA ARG A 563 -4.71 11.28 33.01
C ARG A 563 -4.10 12.56 32.46
N LYS A 564 -4.84 13.27 31.60
CA LYS A 564 -4.41 14.56 31.04
C LYS A 564 -4.68 15.73 32.00
N GLN A 565 -5.12 15.47 33.23
CA GLN A 565 -5.42 16.46 34.27
C GLN A 565 -6.54 17.44 33.88
N TYR A 566 -7.45 17.00 33.03
CA TYR A 566 -8.68 17.72 32.70
C TYR A 566 -9.85 17.19 33.53
N THR A 567 -10.83 18.06 33.76
CA THR A 567 -12.07 17.74 34.48
C THR A 567 -13.27 18.26 33.69
N LEU A 568 -14.37 17.52 33.69
CA LEU A 568 -15.63 17.97 33.09
C LEU A 568 -16.48 18.68 34.14
N SER A 569 -17.03 19.84 33.80
CA SER A 569 -18.11 20.42 34.60
C SER A 569 -19.35 19.51 34.55
N PRO A 570 -20.27 19.59 35.54
CA PRO A 570 -21.48 18.77 35.54
C PRO A 570 -22.30 18.90 34.24
N ASP A 571 -22.41 20.13 33.71
CA ASP A 571 -23.13 20.40 32.45
C ASP A 571 -22.35 19.88 31.23
N ALA A 572 -21.01 19.96 31.25
CA ALA A 572 -20.17 19.42 30.19
C ALA A 572 -20.27 17.89 30.10
N ARG A 573 -20.32 17.21 31.25
CA ARG A 573 -20.50 15.75 31.33
C ARG A 573 -21.83 15.33 30.69
N VAL A 574 -22.91 16.04 30.99
CA VAL A 574 -24.23 15.80 30.38
C VAL A 574 -24.20 16.06 28.87
N ALA A 575 -23.57 17.16 28.44
CA ALA A 575 -23.44 17.48 27.02
C ALA A 575 -22.65 16.42 26.26
N LEU A 576 -21.53 15.94 26.83
CA LEU A 576 -20.69 14.90 26.23
C LEU A 576 -21.42 13.55 26.18
N SER A 577 -22.10 13.13 27.25
CA SER A 577 -22.92 11.91 27.24
C SER A 577 -24.02 11.97 26.18
N CYS A 578 -24.75 13.09 26.06
CA CYS A 578 -25.74 13.28 24.99
C CYS A 578 -25.12 13.18 23.58
N ARG A 579 -23.92 13.76 23.39
CA ARG A 579 -23.17 13.68 22.13
C ARG A 579 -22.77 12.24 21.81
N LEU A 580 -22.17 11.54 22.77
CA LEU A 580 -21.74 10.14 22.62
C LEU A 580 -22.91 9.19 22.39
N ASN A 581 -24.05 9.40 23.08
CA ASN A 581 -25.27 8.61 22.87
C ASN A 581 -25.75 8.75 21.42
N ARG A 582 -25.79 9.98 20.91
CA ARG A 582 -26.18 10.25 19.52
C ARG A 582 -25.23 9.60 18.52
N ASP A 583 -23.93 9.74 18.73
CA ASP A 583 -22.91 9.15 17.86
C ASP A 583 -23.01 7.63 17.86
N TYR A 584 -23.22 7.02 19.03
CA TYR A 584 -23.49 5.60 19.17
C TYR A 584 -24.76 5.17 18.42
N LEU A 585 -25.85 5.93 18.49
CA LEU A 585 -27.10 5.61 17.76
C LEU A 585 -26.98 5.78 16.24
N MET A 586 -26.15 6.71 15.78
CA MET A 586 -25.94 7.01 14.35
C MET A 586 -24.75 6.27 13.76
N ARG A 587 -24.11 5.38 14.53
CA ARG A 587 -22.89 4.69 14.13
C ARG A 587 -23.12 3.78 12.93
N ASP A 588 -22.14 3.74 12.05
CA ASP A 588 -22.05 2.74 11.00
C ASP A 588 -21.02 1.66 11.38
N LYS A 589 -20.75 0.74 10.45
CA LYS A 589 -19.81 -0.36 10.67
C LYS A 589 -18.35 0.09 10.87
N ASN A 590 -18.00 1.32 10.46
CA ASN A 590 -16.64 1.88 10.52
C ASN A 590 -16.46 2.81 11.73
N PHE A 591 -17.41 2.83 12.66
CA PHE A 591 -17.34 3.68 13.85
C PHE A 591 -16.07 3.41 14.68
N GLY A 592 -15.28 4.45 14.90
CA GLY A 592 -13.96 4.36 15.52
C GLY A 592 -13.94 4.11 17.03
N ASN A 593 -15.09 3.93 17.69
CA ASN A 593 -15.19 3.62 19.13
C ASN A 593 -14.30 4.52 20.01
N ALA A 594 -13.33 3.96 20.75
CA ALA A 594 -12.43 4.74 21.61
C ALA A 594 -11.63 5.81 20.82
N ARG A 595 -11.22 5.48 19.59
CA ARG A 595 -10.51 6.41 18.70
C ARG A 595 -11.39 7.61 18.35
N HIS A 596 -12.68 7.41 18.11
CA HIS A 596 -13.64 8.49 17.87
C HIS A 596 -13.73 9.45 19.06
N VAL A 597 -13.82 8.91 20.27
CA VAL A 597 -13.91 9.71 21.51
C VAL A 597 -12.63 10.52 21.74
N ILE A 598 -11.47 9.89 21.63
CA ILE A 598 -10.18 10.56 21.88
C ILE A 598 -9.91 11.63 20.82
N ASN A 599 -10.22 11.34 19.54
CA ASN A 599 -10.19 12.34 18.46
C ASN A 599 -11.06 13.54 18.79
N MET A 600 -12.34 13.33 19.13
CA MET A 600 -13.26 14.41 19.49
C MET A 600 -12.72 15.27 20.63
N ILE A 601 -12.11 14.65 21.65
CA ILE A 601 -11.49 15.38 22.75
C ILE A 601 -10.34 16.25 22.25
N GLN A 602 -9.41 15.70 21.47
CA GLN A 602 -8.19 16.40 21.05
C GLN A 602 -8.40 17.44 19.96
N THR A 603 -9.29 17.19 19.00
CA THR A 603 -9.44 18.02 17.80
C THR A 603 -10.61 18.99 17.89
N GLU A 604 -11.61 18.73 18.74
CA GLU A 604 -12.79 19.59 18.88
C GLU A 604 -12.86 20.21 20.28
N ILE A 605 -12.87 19.39 21.34
CA ILE A 605 -13.16 19.86 22.71
C ILE A 605 -12.02 20.69 23.29
N LEU A 606 -10.78 20.18 23.25
CA LEU A 606 -9.61 20.89 23.81
C LEU A 606 -9.31 22.20 23.05
N PRO A 607 -9.39 22.27 21.70
CA PRO A 607 -9.27 23.53 20.98
C PRO A 607 -10.38 24.53 21.33
N ALA A 608 -11.64 24.09 21.46
CA ALA A 608 -12.74 24.95 21.87
C ALA A 608 -12.53 25.51 23.30
N MET A 609 -12.07 24.66 24.23
CA MET A 609 -11.67 25.07 25.57
C MET A 609 -10.54 26.12 25.51
N ALA A 610 -9.50 25.90 24.71
CA ALA A 610 -8.37 26.83 24.59
C ALA A 610 -8.84 28.21 24.09
N VAL A 611 -9.71 28.26 23.07
CA VAL A 611 -10.30 29.51 22.57
C VAL A 611 -11.10 30.22 23.66
N ARG A 612 -11.96 29.50 24.40
CA ARG A 612 -12.75 30.05 25.51
C ARG A 612 -11.85 30.64 26.59
N VAL A 613 -10.84 29.90 27.04
CA VAL A 613 -9.95 30.30 28.14
C VAL A 613 -9.12 31.52 27.76
N VAL A 614 -8.55 31.54 26.55
CA VAL A 614 -7.77 32.68 26.05
C VAL A 614 -8.64 33.94 25.90
N ALA A 615 -9.87 33.80 25.40
CA ALA A 615 -10.81 34.92 25.28
C ALA A 615 -11.31 35.43 26.64
N GLY A 616 -11.42 34.55 27.65
CA GLY A 616 -11.90 34.89 28.98
C GLY A 616 -10.90 35.68 29.85
N GLY A 617 -9.61 35.64 29.52
CA GLY A 617 -8.57 36.45 30.18
C GLY A 617 -8.27 36.09 31.64
N MET A 618 -8.80 34.96 32.15
CA MET A 618 -8.50 34.40 33.47
C MET A 618 -7.76 33.07 33.33
N TYR A 619 -6.57 32.96 33.93
CA TYR A 619 -5.63 31.84 33.76
C TYR A 619 -5.35 31.11 35.08
N ASP A 620 -6.37 30.90 35.92
CA ASP A 620 -6.22 30.09 37.12
C ASP A 620 -6.24 28.59 36.79
N LYS A 621 -5.69 27.77 37.69
CA LYS A 621 -5.55 26.31 37.50
C LYS A 621 -6.88 25.65 37.13
N ARG A 622 -8.00 26.13 37.69
CA ARG A 622 -9.33 25.58 37.39
C ARG A 622 -9.77 25.92 35.98
N SER A 623 -9.63 27.17 35.55
CA SER A 623 -9.96 27.57 34.17
C SER A 623 -9.13 26.85 33.12
N LEU A 624 -7.88 26.50 33.42
CA LEU A 624 -6.98 25.76 32.51
C LEU A 624 -7.20 24.23 32.50
N SER A 625 -8.02 23.68 33.41
CA SER A 625 -8.28 22.24 33.53
C SER A 625 -9.76 21.85 33.42
N GLU A 626 -10.70 22.77 33.61
CA GLU A 626 -12.14 22.50 33.58
C GLU A 626 -12.73 22.74 32.18
N ILE A 627 -13.20 21.67 31.53
CA ILE A 627 -13.96 21.67 30.28
C ILE A 627 -15.42 22.01 30.60
N GLN A 628 -15.99 22.97 29.86
CA GLN A 628 -17.36 23.44 30.04
C GLN A 628 -18.28 22.96 28.90
N ALA A 629 -19.60 23.02 29.13
CA ALA A 629 -20.58 22.57 28.15
C ALA A 629 -20.50 23.31 26.80
N SER A 630 -20.02 24.57 26.80
CA SER A 630 -19.78 25.35 25.59
C SER A 630 -18.64 24.80 24.71
N ASP A 631 -17.74 24.00 25.30
CA ASP A 631 -16.58 23.44 24.61
C ASP A 631 -16.94 22.12 23.93
N ILE A 632 -18.09 21.52 24.25
CA ILE A 632 -18.56 20.29 23.63
C ILE A 632 -19.22 20.63 22.28
N PRO A 633 -18.71 20.10 21.15
CA PRO A 633 -19.22 20.43 19.83
C PRO A 633 -20.67 20.00 19.67
N VAL A 634 -21.48 20.90 19.10
CA VAL A 634 -22.85 20.58 18.69
C VAL A 634 -22.81 19.84 17.35
N PRO A 635 -23.59 18.77 17.14
CA PRO A 635 -23.51 17.98 15.92
C PRO A 635 -23.78 18.84 14.68
N VAL A 636 -22.87 18.80 13.71
CA VAL A 636 -23.13 19.32 12.36
C VAL A 636 -24.23 18.44 11.76
N ILE A 637 -25.45 18.96 11.72
CA ILE A 637 -26.50 18.34 10.92
C ILE A 637 -26.09 18.57 9.47
N ALA A 638 -25.67 17.52 8.76
CA ALA A 638 -25.56 17.57 7.32
C ALA A 638 -26.95 17.91 6.76
N VAL A 639 -27.17 19.19 6.47
CA VAL A 639 -28.39 19.65 5.83
C VAL A 639 -28.31 19.13 4.40
N ASP A 640 -29.07 18.07 4.13
CA ASP A 640 -29.31 17.57 2.79
C ASP A 640 -29.81 18.74 1.94
N ARG A 641 -28.93 19.30 1.10
CA ARG A 641 -29.29 20.44 0.25
C ARG A 641 -30.22 19.86 -0.82
N PRO A 642 -31.51 20.25 -0.88
CA PRO A 642 -32.41 19.72 -1.87
C PRO A 642 -31.84 20.02 -3.26
N ARG A 643 -31.72 18.98 -4.09
CA ARG A 643 -31.32 19.09 -5.50
C ARG A 643 -32.09 20.23 -6.15
N ARG A 644 -31.38 21.31 -6.51
CA ARG A 644 -31.96 22.38 -7.31
C ARG A 644 -32.26 21.81 -8.70
N ILE A 645 -33.53 21.52 -8.96
CA ILE A 645 -34.04 21.32 -10.31
C ILE A 645 -33.97 22.70 -10.97
N GLY A 646 -32.90 22.95 -11.72
CA GLY A 646 -32.80 24.11 -12.59
C GLY A 646 -33.73 23.93 -13.78
N TYR A 647 -34.72 24.80 -13.91
CA TYR A 647 -35.54 24.92 -15.12
C TYR A 647 -34.68 25.42 -16.27
N CYS A 648 -34.74 24.73 -17.41
CA CYS A 648 -34.30 25.27 -18.70
C CYS A 648 -35.22 26.44 -19.10
N ALA A 649 -34.61 27.55 -19.50
CA ALA A 649 -35.23 28.60 -20.30
C ALA A 649 -34.30 28.90 -21.48
#